data_AF-A0A5N1J889-F1
#
_entry.id   AF-A0A5N1J889-F1
#
_cell.length_a   1.000
_cell.length_b   1.000
_cell.length_c   1.000
_cell.angle_alpha   90.00
_cell.angle_beta   90.00
_cell.angle_gamma   90.00
#
_symmetry.space_group_name_H-M   'P 1'
#
loop_
_entity.id
_entity.type
_entity.pdbx_description
1 polymer ?
#
loop_
_entity_poly.entity_id
_entity_poly.type
_entity_poly.pdbx_seq_one_letter_code
_entity_poly.pdbx_strand_id
1 'polypeptide(L)'
;MKIVRLFLPLILVGILSAAFRQDRPTEAPDEHRFRKVELTGNLRDLVELDIAPNGDVYYIGHRGELYVHRIATKENKLLGKIDPQPSEATLQSIALDPGFMQNRHLYLYYAPKTRQNVNVLSRFTLRGDSLDLSSEKMMLEVPDSWECCHSGGGMTFDRHGNLYLTTGDNTNPFGTNFAPLDERPGREIFDAQRSAGNTHDLRGKILRIHPEPDGTYTIPKGNLFADSKDTLTRPEIYVMGCRNPFKVTVDQDTDFVYWSEIGPDASDTESRGPRGYDELNQARKAGNHGWPFFIGNNEPYAKVDFTTDSVLFQFDPQHPINTSVNNTGLRDLPPAQPAFLAYPYDVSTEHPELGSGGRTLVAGPIYYFDPKNPSPIKFPAYFDRKLFLGEWMRNWMKTVSFDDQKNLKAIESFMPSTAFRKPIAMRFGPDGALYLIEFGALWGGNSDSRLVRIEYIAGNRPPVAKLEKTTEAGAVPLPVQFSAKNSLDYDKDDQLTYRWFINGKPLSQTTADLSYTFRKPGNYRVKLVVSDRAGLRSATETVVNAGNNPPKVTIELAEPGRLYGPAVSYRTKVEDAEDGRVDPARIQVKLTYLPTRKTVSLSEKGELTLPNQRGYTWIEENDCKACHALNDKSVGPSFREIAVKYQPKKTDPALIEQLSKKILKGGSGVWGPTNMSAHPQLSDEVTSEMVRYILSLSDEKTEKKVPAEGKFSTDPAAHGTYVLTATYTDKGNKTARPLTRQSTVVLRPPVLTAQDFDAHYELQRSDILYDIHKAGWVMMRQFNLTGIRAVDFTLATETKGTSIEVRLDSPAGELVGEMDAPATGKRRVWVEKTLPIKPVTGEHDVYIVFRNRLTVIDLMEVKDVRFRKDIP
;
A
#
# COMPACT_ATOMS: atom_id res chain seq x y z
N MET A 1 -73.42 -9.06 46.70
CA MET A 1 -72.82 -8.02 45.83
C MET A 1 -71.41 -8.46 45.47
N LYS A 2 -71.08 -8.32 44.18
CA LYS A 2 -69.95 -8.85 43.40
C LYS A 2 -68.55 -8.74 44.04
N ILE A 3 -67.82 -9.85 44.13
CA ILE A 3 -66.35 -9.90 43.96
C ILE A 3 -66.01 -11.18 43.19
N VAL A 4 -65.81 -11.05 41.88
CA VAL A 4 -65.02 -11.96 41.02
C VAL A 4 -64.50 -11.09 39.89
N ARG A 5 -63.17 -11.04 39.68
CA ARG A 5 -62.50 -11.10 38.36
C ARG A 5 -60.98 -10.86 38.43
N LEU A 6 -60.28 -11.88 37.93
CA LEU A 6 -59.04 -11.93 37.14
C LEU A 6 -57.77 -11.21 37.64
N PHE A 7 -56.83 -12.01 38.14
CA PHE A 7 -55.38 -11.81 38.00
C PHE A 7 -54.86 -12.68 36.85
N LEU A 8 -54.62 -12.07 35.69
CA LEU A 8 -53.72 -12.44 34.56
C LEU A 8 -54.09 -11.47 33.42
N PRO A 9 -53.22 -10.58 32.90
CA PRO A 9 -51.91 -10.95 32.32
C PRO A 9 -50.81 -9.86 32.45
N LEU A 10 -49.71 -10.13 33.15
CA LEU A 10 -48.47 -9.32 33.02
C LEU A 10 -47.25 -10.12 32.54
N ILE A 11 -47.39 -11.43 32.36
CA ILE A 11 -46.28 -12.30 31.95
C ILE A 11 -46.22 -12.49 30.43
N LEU A 12 -47.29 -12.19 29.68
CA LEU A 12 -47.29 -12.37 28.22
C LEU A 12 -46.67 -11.19 27.43
N VAL A 13 -46.60 -9.99 28.00
CA VAL A 13 -46.04 -8.80 27.30
C VAL A 13 -44.50 -8.76 27.37
N GLY A 14 -43.90 -9.34 28.42
CA GLY A 14 -42.43 -9.48 28.53
C GLY A 14 -41.84 -10.61 27.68
N ILE A 15 -42.64 -11.60 27.29
CA ILE A 15 -42.20 -12.73 26.46
C ILE A 15 -42.33 -12.42 24.95
N LEU A 16 -43.22 -11.49 24.55
CA LEU A 16 -43.37 -11.08 23.15
C LEU A 16 -42.35 -10.03 22.68
N SER A 17 -41.76 -9.25 23.59
CA SER A 17 -40.66 -8.31 23.25
C SER A 17 -39.28 -8.97 23.28
N ALA A 18 -39.12 -10.12 23.93
CA ALA A 18 -37.91 -10.94 23.85
C ALA A 18 -37.87 -11.86 22.61
N ALA A 19 -39.03 -12.17 22.00
CA ALA A 19 -39.13 -13.14 20.90
C ALA A 19 -38.77 -12.60 19.49
N PHE A 20 -38.38 -11.33 19.36
CA PHE A 20 -38.00 -10.73 18.07
C PHE A 20 -36.65 -9.99 18.06
N ARG A 21 -35.83 -10.14 19.11
CA ARG A 21 -34.38 -9.89 18.96
C ARG A 21 -33.83 -11.16 18.32
N GLN A 22 -33.81 -11.23 16.99
CA GLN A 22 -32.92 -12.18 16.33
C GLN A 22 -31.53 -11.83 16.85
N ASP A 23 -30.97 -12.70 17.68
CA ASP A 23 -29.59 -12.53 18.13
C ASP A 23 -28.73 -12.38 16.88
N ARG A 24 -28.10 -11.20 16.77
CA ARG A 24 -27.19 -10.94 15.65
C ARG A 24 -26.11 -12.01 15.70
N PRO A 25 -25.71 -12.59 14.55
CA PRO A 25 -24.57 -13.49 14.53
C PRO A 25 -23.39 -12.84 15.24
N THR A 26 -22.71 -13.58 16.11
CA THR A 26 -21.58 -13.06 16.90
C THR A 26 -20.24 -13.26 16.19
N GLU A 27 -20.20 -14.11 15.16
CA GLU A 27 -19.00 -14.39 14.38
C GLU A 27 -19.02 -13.65 13.04
N ALA A 28 -17.89 -13.02 12.70
CA ALA A 28 -17.69 -12.40 11.41
C ALA A 28 -17.77 -13.45 10.29
N PRO A 29 -18.50 -13.17 9.19
CA PRO A 29 -18.48 -14.04 8.02
C PRO A 29 -17.07 -14.15 7.45
N ASP A 30 -16.72 -15.33 6.97
CA ASP A 30 -15.48 -15.58 6.25
C ASP A 30 -15.29 -14.59 5.09
N GLU A 31 -14.11 -13.96 5.00
CA GLU A 31 -13.86 -12.90 4.02
C GLU A 31 -14.00 -13.35 2.56
N HIS A 32 -13.80 -14.63 2.27
CA HIS A 32 -13.91 -15.20 0.92
C HIS A 32 -15.38 -15.33 0.48
N ARG A 33 -16.34 -15.02 1.37
CA ARG A 33 -17.74 -14.79 1.00
C ARG A 33 -17.96 -13.43 0.35
N PHE A 34 -17.00 -12.51 0.45
CA PHE A 34 -17.09 -11.22 -0.20
C PHE A 34 -16.34 -11.24 -1.52
N ARG A 35 -16.99 -10.70 -2.56
CA ARG A 35 -16.42 -10.59 -3.90
C ARG A 35 -16.30 -9.14 -4.28
N LYS A 36 -15.08 -8.73 -4.63
CA LYS A 36 -14.79 -7.43 -5.23
C LYS A 36 -15.05 -7.47 -6.74
N VAL A 37 -16.05 -6.73 -7.22
CA VAL A 37 -16.44 -6.64 -8.64
C VAL A 37 -16.15 -5.23 -9.17
N GLU A 38 -15.26 -5.12 -10.16
CA GLU A 38 -15.05 -3.85 -10.86
C GLU A 38 -16.24 -3.57 -11.80
N LEU A 39 -16.94 -2.46 -11.58
CA LEU A 39 -18.07 -2.03 -12.41
C LEU A 39 -17.60 -1.18 -13.60
N THR A 40 -16.58 -0.35 -13.36
CA THR A 40 -15.87 0.43 -14.38
C THR A 40 -14.53 0.91 -13.82
N GLY A 41 -13.55 1.12 -14.70
CA GLY A 41 -12.21 1.54 -14.33
C GLY A 41 -11.48 2.27 -15.44
N ASN A 42 -10.19 2.50 -15.22
CA ASN A 42 -9.32 3.31 -16.08
C ASN A 42 -9.81 4.76 -16.27
N LEU A 43 -10.43 5.30 -15.23
CA LEU A 43 -10.90 6.68 -15.17
C LEU A 43 -9.92 7.51 -14.35
N ARG A 44 -9.95 8.83 -14.56
CA ARG A 44 -9.03 9.74 -13.89
C ARG A 44 -9.63 10.34 -12.63
N ASP A 45 -8.90 10.22 -11.53
CA ASP A 45 -9.13 10.92 -10.26
C ASP A 45 -10.60 10.91 -9.80
N LEU A 46 -11.22 9.73 -9.73
CA LEU A 46 -12.59 9.59 -9.18
C LEU A 46 -12.59 9.82 -7.67
N VAL A 47 -13.57 10.55 -7.12
CA VAL A 47 -13.49 11.03 -5.71
C VAL A 47 -14.75 10.92 -4.86
N GLU A 48 -15.93 10.83 -5.48
CA GLU A 48 -17.19 10.70 -4.75
C GLU A 48 -18.23 9.95 -5.57
N LEU A 49 -19.15 9.30 -4.86
CA LEU A 49 -20.30 8.62 -5.45
C LEU A 49 -21.56 8.81 -4.60
N ASP A 50 -22.71 8.72 -5.25
CA ASP A 50 -24.00 8.57 -4.59
C ASP A 50 -24.91 7.64 -5.40
N ILE A 51 -25.89 7.02 -4.74
CA ILE A 51 -26.68 5.92 -5.31
C ILE A 51 -28.15 6.28 -5.29
N ALA A 52 -28.78 6.24 -6.47
CA ALA A 52 -30.20 6.49 -6.60
C ALA A 52 -31.03 5.30 -6.07
N PRO A 53 -32.30 5.50 -5.66
CA PRO A 53 -33.17 4.43 -5.18
C PRO A 53 -33.37 3.25 -6.14
N ASN A 54 -33.15 3.44 -7.44
CA ASN A 54 -33.20 2.37 -8.45
C ASN A 54 -31.88 1.56 -8.56
N GLY A 55 -30.85 1.92 -7.78
CA GLY A 55 -29.53 1.30 -7.76
C GLY A 55 -28.50 1.92 -8.68
N ASP A 56 -28.88 2.85 -9.56
CA ASP A 56 -27.91 3.51 -10.45
C ASP A 56 -26.92 4.35 -9.65
N VAL A 57 -25.64 4.27 -10.01
CA VAL A 57 -24.55 4.91 -9.28
C VAL A 57 -24.11 6.16 -10.03
N TYR A 58 -24.20 7.32 -9.40
CA TYR A 58 -23.73 8.59 -9.92
C TYR A 58 -22.41 8.90 -9.25
N TYR A 59 -21.39 9.25 -10.03
CA TYR A 59 -20.03 9.43 -9.49
C TYR A 59 -19.27 10.49 -10.26
N ILE A 60 -18.30 11.11 -9.61
CA ILE A 60 -17.59 12.27 -10.12
C ILE A 60 -16.07 12.10 -10.12
N GLY A 61 -15.43 12.79 -11.06
CA GLY A 61 -13.98 12.96 -11.10
C GLY A 61 -13.58 14.38 -10.72
N HIS A 62 -12.37 14.53 -10.16
CA HIS A 62 -11.82 15.83 -9.77
C HIS A 62 -11.81 16.86 -10.90
N ARG A 63 -11.76 16.44 -12.18
CA ARG A 63 -11.71 17.37 -13.32
C ARG A 63 -13.09 17.87 -13.76
N GLY A 64 -14.13 17.64 -12.95
CA GLY A 64 -15.47 18.18 -13.15
C GLY A 64 -16.43 17.23 -13.87
N GLU A 65 -16.02 16.01 -14.18
CA GLU A 65 -16.88 15.03 -14.86
C GLU A 65 -17.93 14.44 -13.93
N LEU A 66 -19.16 14.32 -14.42
CA LEU A 66 -20.25 13.58 -13.79
C LEU A 66 -20.64 12.38 -14.65
N TYR A 67 -20.61 11.19 -14.06
CA TYR A 67 -20.95 9.94 -14.72
C TYR A 67 -22.14 9.25 -14.06
N VAL A 68 -22.73 8.30 -14.78
CA VAL A 68 -23.63 7.28 -14.23
C VAL A 68 -23.19 5.89 -14.67
N HIS A 69 -23.22 4.94 -13.72
CA HIS A 69 -23.18 3.50 -13.99
C HIS A 69 -24.58 2.93 -13.79
N ARG A 70 -25.15 2.39 -14.87
CA ARG A 70 -26.48 1.78 -14.88
C ARG A 70 -26.39 0.34 -14.46
N ILE A 71 -27.00 -0.03 -13.33
CA ILE A 71 -26.88 -1.41 -12.82
C ILE A 71 -27.58 -2.42 -13.73
N ALA A 72 -28.75 -2.06 -14.26
CA ALA A 72 -29.52 -2.96 -15.12
C ALA A 72 -28.86 -3.23 -16.48
N THR A 73 -28.28 -2.21 -17.11
CA THR A 73 -27.69 -2.31 -18.46
C THR A 73 -26.17 -2.48 -18.46
N LYS A 74 -25.52 -2.25 -17.31
CA LYS A 74 -24.05 -2.19 -17.14
C LYS A 74 -23.39 -1.08 -17.97
N GLU A 75 -24.17 -0.11 -18.42
CA GLU A 75 -23.68 1.03 -19.19
C GLU A 75 -23.00 2.05 -18.27
N ASN A 76 -21.85 2.54 -18.69
CA ASN A 76 -21.16 3.68 -18.08
C ASN A 76 -21.25 4.87 -19.02
N LYS A 77 -21.77 6.00 -18.54
CA LYS A 77 -22.03 7.18 -19.37
C LYS A 77 -21.62 8.47 -18.68
N LEU A 78 -20.93 9.34 -19.41
CA LEU A 78 -20.68 10.73 -19.00
C LEU A 78 -21.98 11.53 -19.20
N LEU A 79 -22.52 12.09 -18.11
CA LEU A 79 -23.73 12.91 -18.12
C LEU A 79 -23.44 14.39 -18.41
N GLY A 80 -22.24 14.84 -18.08
CA GLY A 80 -21.82 16.21 -18.30
C GLY A 80 -20.55 16.54 -17.55
N LYS A 81 -20.11 17.78 -17.71
CA LYS A 81 -18.87 18.27 -17.12
C LYS A 81 -19.05 19.71 -16.67
N ILE A 82 -18.72 20.00 -15.42
CA ILE A 82 -18.50 21.37 -14.94
C ILE A 82 -17.04 21.78 -15.15
N ASP A 83 -16.74 23.08 -15.13
CA ASP A 83 -15.38 23.61 -15.30
C ASP A 83 -14.83 24.21 -14.00
N PRO A 84 -14.38 23.36 -13.05
CA PRO A 84 -13.90 23.83 -11.75
C PRO A 84 -12.48 24.40 -11.85
N GLN A 85 -12.09 25.20 -10.86
CA GLN A 85 -10.73 25.67 -10.68
C GLN A 85 -9.80 24.46 -10.41
N PRO A 86 -8.67 24.31 -11.11
CA PRO A 86 -7.70 23.24 -10.85
C PRO A 86 -6.92 23.53 -9.55
N SER A 87 -7.52 23.18 -8.42
CA SER A 87 -6.97 23.24 -7.07
C SER A 87 -7.31 21.96 -6.29
N GLU A 88 -6.92 21.86 -5.01
CA GLU A 88 -7.42 20.79 -4.13
C GLU A 88 -8.94 20.79 -4.05
N ALA A 89 -9.54 21.98 -3.97
CA ALA A 89 -10.98 22.13 -3.96
C ALA A 89 -11.61 21.54 -5.23
N THR A 90 -11.28 22.02 -6.43
CA THR A 90 -11.85 21.51 -7.70
C THR A 90 -13.34 21.10 -7.59
N LEU A 91 -13.78 19.96 -8.14
CA LEU A 91 -15.07 19.32 -7.81
C LEU A 91 -14.89 18.27 -6.69
N GLN A 92 -15.51 18.49 -5.53
CA GLN A 92 -15.26 17.73 -4.29
C GLN A 92 -16.27 16.62 -4.05
N SER A 93 -17.57 16.92 -4.20
CA SER A 93 -18.62 16.00 -3.79
C SER A 93 -19.91 16.16 -4.58
N ILE A 94 -20.71 15.10 -4.53
CA ILE A 94 -22.06 14.98 -5.08
C ILE A 94 -23.00 14.43 -4.00
N ALA A 95 -24.22 14.95 -3.96
CA ALA A 95 -25.32 14.35 -3.23
C ALA A 95 -26.58 14.41 -4.09
N LEU A 96 -27.29 13.30 -4.19
CA LEU A 96 -28.59 13.24 -4.84
C LEU A 96 -29.64 13.73 -3.85
N ASP A 97 -30.60 14.52 -4.34
CA ASP A 97 -31.74 14.93 -3.54
C ASP A 97 -32.53 13.71 -3.03
N PRO A 98 -33.07 13.71 -1.79
CA PRO A 98 -33.89 12.59 -1.31
C PRO A 98 -35.08 12.24 -2.23
N GLY A 99 -35.61 13.23 -2.96
CA GLY A 99 -36.63 13.10 -4.01
C GLY A 99 -36.07 12.99 -5.43
N PHE A 100 -34.81 12.57 -5.61
CA PHE A 100 -34.10 12.56 -6.89
C PHE A 100 -34.84 11.83 -8.01
N MET A 101 -35.56 10.75 -7.69
CA MET A 101 -36.32 10.00 -8.70
C MET A 101 -37.47 10.81 -9.30
N GLN A 102 -37.96 11.83 -8.61
CA GLN A 102 -39.04 12.70 -9.05
C GLN A 102 -38.52 14.03 -9.60
N ASN A 103 -37.61 14.70 -8.88
CA ASN A 103 -37.17 16.06 -9.22
C ASN A 103 -35.88 16.10 -10.06
N ARG A 104 -35.11 15.00 -10.10
CA ARG A 104 -33.80 14.91 -10.77
C ARG A 104 -32.79 15.96 -10.29
N HIS A 105 -32.92 16.44 -9.06
CA HIS A 105 -32.02 17.41 -8.44
C HIS A 105 -30.81 16.75 -7.80
N LEU A 106 -29.64 17.34 -8.01
CA LEU A 106 -28.40 16.94 -7.35
C LEU A 106 -27.63 18.17 -6.91
N TYR A 107 -26.78 17.98 -5.92
CA TYR A 107 -25.97 19.02 -5.31
C TYR A 107 -24.51 18.73 -5.63
N LEU A 108 -23.77 19.74 -6.05
CA LEU A 108 -22.33 19.70 -6.25
C LEU A 108 -21.67 20.74 -5.37
N TYR A 109 -20.55 20.37 -4.74
CA TYR A 109 -19.68 21.31 -4.02
C TYR A 109 -18.34 21.42 -4.75
N TYR A 110 -17.99 22.62 -5.20
CA TYR A 110 -16.82 22.83 -6.06
C TYR A 110 -16.27 24.26 -6.00
N ALA A 111 -15.03 24.45 -6.45
CA ALA A 111 -14.42 25.76 -6.70
C ALA A 111 -14.74 26.21 -8.13
N PRO A 112 -15.58 27.24 -8.37
CA PRO A 112 -15.87 27.71 -9.72
C PRO A 112 -14.76 28.60 -10.26
N LYS A 113 -14.42 28.49 -11.56
CA LYS A 113 -13.47 29.42 -12.19
C LYS A 113 -13.95 30.87 -12.27
N THR A 114 -15.25 31.07 -12.18
CA THR A 114 -15.90 32.38 -12.29
C THR A 114 -15.79 33.22 -11.01
N ARG A 115 -15.32 32.64 -9.90
CA ARG A 115 -15.16 33.33 -8.62
C ARG A 115 -13.84 32.94 -7.98
N GLN A 116 -13.11 33.91 -7.45
CA GLN A 116 -11.83 33.66 -6.80
C GLN A 116 -12.03 33.33 -5.33
N ASN A 117 -11.21 32.41 -4.80
CA ASN A 117 -11.08 32.17 -3.36
C ASN A 117 -12.39 31.79 -2.66
N VAL A 118 -13.24 31.00 -3.34
CA VAL A 118 -14.46 30.44 -2.76
C VAL A 118 -14.73 29.04 -3.28
N ASN A 119 -15.39 28.24 -2.44
CA ASN A 119 -16.11 27.04 -2.83
C ASN A 119 -17.60 27.30 -2.77
N VAL A 120 -18.35 26.69 -3.69
CA VAL A 120 -19.78 26.90 -3.83
C VAL A 120 -20.53 25.59 -3.71
N LEU A 121 -21.61 25.61 -2.94
CA LEU A 121 -22.63 24.57 -2.95
C LEU A 121 -23.71 25.01 -3.94
N SER A 122 -23.89 24.23 -5.00
CA SER A 122 -24.88 24.52 -6.04
C SER A 122 -25.77 23.31 -6.29
N ARG A 123 -27.07 23.55 -6.48
CA ARG A 123 -28.04 22.56 -6.95
C ARG A 123 -28.18 22.64 -8.47
N PHE A 124 -28.19 21.47 -9.11
CA PHE A 124 -28.40 21.29 -10.54
C PHE A 124 -29.57 20.34 -10.79
N THR A 125 -30.06 20.31 -12.03
CA THR A 125 -31.09 19.38 -12.49
C THR A 125 -30.55 18.52 -13.63
N LEU A 126 -30.78 17.22 -13.58
CA LEU A 126 -30.57 16.34 -14.73
C LEU A 126 -31.79 16.35 -15.65
N ARG A 127 -31.59 16.63 -16.93
CA ARG A 127 -32.61 16.50 -17.98
C ARG A 127 -32.32 15.26 -18.81
N GLY A 128 -33.06 14.19 -18.55
CA GLY A 128 -32.71 12.85 -19.05
C GLY A 128 -31.34 12.42 -18.55
N ASP A 129 -30.43 12.12 -19.48
CA ASP A 129 -29.04 11.72 -19.19
C ASP A 129 -28.04 12.85 -19.45
N SER A 130 -28.44 14.08 -19.15
CA SER A 130 -27.58 15.25 -19.32
C SER A 130 -27.66 16.18 -18.11
N LEU A 131 -26.50 16.62 -17.64
CA LEU A 131 -26.39 17.68 -16.65
C LEU A 131 -26.71 19.02 -17.29
N ASP A 132 -27.83 19.63 -16.90
CA ASP A 132 -28.22 20.95 -17.37
C ASP A 132 -27.49 22.04 -16.58
N LEU A 133 -26.37 22.52 -17.12
CA LEU A 133 -25.57 23.60 -16.50
C LEU A 133 -26.36 24.91 -16.34
N SER A 134 -27.38 25.16 -17.17
CA SER A 134 -28.21 26.37 -17.06
C SER A 134 -29.19 26.32 -15.89
N SER A 135 -29.37 25.14 -15.28
CA SER A 135 -30.24 24.94 -14.12
C SER A 135 -29.59 25.27 -12.78
N GLU A 136 -28.32 25.70 -12.78
CA GLU A 136 -27.57 25.98 -11.57
C GLU A 136 -28.32 26.95 -10.64
N LYS A 137 -28.48 26.52 -9.38
CA LYS A 137 -28.91 27.36 -8.26
C LYS A 137 -27.81 27.34 -7.22
N MET A 138 -27.03 28.40 -7.15
CA MET A 138 -26.02 28.53 -6.12
C MET A 138 -26.66 28.87 -4.78
N MET A 139 -26.32 28.09 -3.76
CA MET A 139 -26.97 28.13 -2.46
C MET A 139 -26.08 28.78 -1.40
N LEU A 140 -24.82 28.37 -1.33
CA LEU A 140 -23.91 28.77 -0.27
C LEU A 140 -22.50 28.98 -0.82
N GLU A 141 -21.84 30.04 -0.38
CA GLU A 141 -20.43 30.31 -0.63
C GLU A 141 -19.62 30.12 0.67
N VAL A 142 -18.54 29.38 0.57
CA VAL A 142 -17.57 29.17 1.64
C VAL A 142 -16.25 29.80 1.21
N PRO A 143 -15.65 30.71 2.00
CA PRO A 143 -14.34 31.25 1.69
C PRO A 143 -13.30 30.14 1.54
N ASP A 144 -12.35 30.31 0.62
CA ASP A 144 -11.26 29.38 0.39
C ASP A 144 -10.02 30.16 -0.07
N SER A 145 -8.86 29.55 -0.04
CA SER A 145 -7.63 30.10 -0.63
C SER A 145 -7.08 29.02 -1.53
N TRP A 146 -6.87 29.34 -2.80
CA TRP A 146 -6.33 28.36 -3.73
C TRP A 146 -4.81 28.19 -3.59
N GLU A 147 -4.16 28.96 -2.72
CA GLU A 147 -2.74 28.81 -2.39
C GLU A 147 -2.46 27.56 -1.55
N CYS A 148 -3.44 27.14 -0.75
CA CYS A 148 -3.43 25.97 0.13
C CYS A 148 -4.82 25.94 0.78
N CYS A 149 -5.42 24.86 1.22
CA CYS A 149 -5.36 23.41 1.10
C CYS A 149 -6.39 22.94 2.17
N HIS A 150 -6.68 21.65 2.34
CA HIS A 150 -7.75 21.19 3.25
C HIS A 150 -9.10 21.82 2.88
N SER A 151 -9.60 21.52 1.68
CA SER A 151 -10.89 22.08 1.25
C SER A 151 -12.09 21.37 1.91
N GLY A 152 -11.89 20.16 2.44
CA GLY A 152 -12.97 19.33 2.99
C GLY A 152 -13.88 18.80 1.88
N GLY A 153 -15.18 19.08 1.99
CA GLY A 153 -16.13 18.94 0.89
C GLY A 153 -17.02 17.70 0.90
N GLY A 154 -16.96 16.86 1.93
CA GLY A 154 -17.86 15.72 2.10
C GLY A 154 -19.31 16.17 2.30
N MET A 155 -20.26 15.45 1.69
CA MET A 155 -21.67 15.80 1.71
C MET A 155 -22.58 14.59 1.93
N THR A 156 -23.64 14.76 2.74
CA THR A 156 -24.64 13.71 2.98
C THR A 156 -25.97 14.29 3.46
N PHE A 157 -27.07 13.59 3.18
CA PHE A 157 -28.39 13.91 3.71
C PHE A 157 -28.72 13.06 4.94
N ASP A 158 -29.45 13.65 5.89
CA ASP A 158 -30.18 12.90 6.89
C ASP A 158 -31.59 12.50 6.41
N ARG A 159 -32.27 11.67 7.19
CA ARG A 159 -33.67 11.23 6.94
C ARG A 159 -34.70 12.36 6.99
N HIS A 160 -34.33 13.55 7.46
CA HIS A 160 -35.19 14.72 7.57
C HIS A 160 -34.99 15.69 6.38
N GLY A 161 -34.12 15.36 5.43
CA GLY A 161 -33.81 16.19 4.29
C GLY A 161 -32.83 17.33 4.60
N ASN A 162 -32.15 17.31 5.75
CA ASN A 162 -31.07 18.25 6.01
C ASN A 162 -29.80 17.79 5.32
N LEU A 163 -29.12 18.72 4.68
CA LEU A 163 -27.85 18.53 4.02
C LEU A 163 -26.72 18.91 4.97
N TYR A 164 -25.81 17.96 5.20
CA TYR A 164 -24.57 18.17 5.91
C TYR A 164 -23.44 18.36 4.91
N LEU A 165 -22.65 19.42 5.08
CA LEU A 165 -21.50 19.76 4.25
C LEU A 165 -20.29 19.99 5.13
N THR A 166 -19.20 19.26 4.89
CA THR A 166 -17.94 19.52 5.58
C THR A 166 -17.11 20.56 4.84
N THR A 167 -16.41 21.40 5.59
CA THR A 167 -15.50 22.42 5.07
C THR A 167 -14.20 22.32 5.86
N GLY A 168 -13.07 22.24 5.16
CA GLY A 168 -11.78 22.26 5.85
C GLY A 168 -11.36 23.66 6.26
N ASP A 169 -10.34 23.74 7.10
CA ASP A 169 -9.88 24.98 7.73
C ASP A 169 -9.24 25.95 6.73
N ASN A 170 -8.90 25.47 5.54
CA ASN A 170 -8.21 26.24 4.51
C ASN A 170 -6.92 26.89 5.04
N THR A 171 -6.15 26.16 5.87
CA THR A 171 -4.92 26.65 6.50
C THR A 171 -3.71 25.88 6.03
N ASN A 172 -2.64 26.61 5.73
CA ASN A 172 -1.37 26.03 5.34
C ASN A 172 -0.71 25.28 6.52
N PRO A 173 -0.50 23.96 6.41
CA PRO A 173 0.04 23.16 7.50
C PRO A 173 1.56 23.21 7.62
N PHE A 174 2.27 23.80 6.64
CA PHE A 174 3.72 23.72 6.55
C PHE A 174 4.40 24.76 7.45
N GLY A 175 5.40 24.32 8.22
CA GLY A 175 6.27 25.21 9.02
C GLY A 175 6.45 24.80 10.48
N THR A 176 5.47 24.13 11.09
CA THR A 176 5.56 23.68 12.48
C THR A 176 5.36 22.17 12.67
N ASN A 177 4.70 21.48 11.73
CA ASN A 177 4.19 20.10 11.88
C ASN A 177 3.14 19.91 12.99
N PHE A 178 2.89 20.93 13.82
CA PHE A 178 1.84 20.98 14.85
C PHE A 178 0.67 21.85 14.34
N ALA A 179 -0.24 22.26 15.23
CA ALA A 179 -1.26 23.27 14.90
C ALA A 179 -0.63 24.56 14.33
N PRO A 180 -1.04 25.03 13.13
CA PRO A 180 -0.61 26.32 12.59
C PRO A 180 -1.31 27.46 13.32
N LEU A 181 -0.56 28.23 14.12
CA LEU A 181 -1.08 29.33 14.96
C LEU A 181 -0.27 30.63 14.75
N ASP A 182 0.33 30.81 13.57
CA ASP A 182 1.27 31.91 13.28
C ASP A 182 0.56 33.21 12.92
N GLU A 183 0.49 34.13 13.88
CA GLU A 183 -0.22 35.41 13.78
C GLU A 183 0.64 36.58 13.27
N ARG A 184 1.87 36.31 12.81
CA ARG A 184 2.75 37.37 12.31
C ARG A 184 2.14 38.03 11.07
N PRO A 185 2.31 39.36 10.88
CA PRO A 185 1.79 40.06 9.70
C PRO A 185 2.21 39.40 8.38
N GLY A 186 1.26 39.19 7.45
CA GLY A 186 1.50 38.54 6.17
C GLY A 186 1.61 37.01 6.22
N ARG A 187 1.25 36.39 7.35
CA ARG A 187 1.21 34.93 7.53
C ARG A 187 -0.18 34.41 7.90
N GLU A 188 -1.23 35.15 7.55
CA GLU A 188 -2.62 34.84 7.89
C GLU A 188 -3.00 33.42 7.45
N ILE A 189 -2.50 32.93 6.31
CA ILE A 189 -2.79 31.56 5.84
C ILE A 189 -2.18 30.45 6.73
N PHE A 190 -1.31 30.77 7.68
CA PHE A 190 -0.67 29.85 8.65
C PHE A 190 -1.28 29.94 10.05
N ASP A 191 -2.43 30.61 10.19
CA ASP A 191 -3.18 30.73 11.42
C ASP A 191 -4.56 30.06 11.28
N ALA A 192 -4.69 28.84 11.80
CA ALA A 192 -5.94 28.08 11.76
C ALA A 192 -7.04 28.66 12.67
N GLN A 193 -6.70 29.57 13.58
CA GLN A 193 -7.67 30.18 14.49
C GLN A 193 -8.62 31.12 13.75
N ARG A 194 -8.18 31.68 12.61
CA ARG A 194 -9.01 32.58 11.78
C ARG A 194 -10.20 31.87 11.13
N SER A 195 -10.13 30.55 11.00
CA SER A 195 -11.11 29.70 10.31
C SER A 195 -11.74 28.69 11.27
N ALA A 196 -11.08 27.57 11.55
CA ALA A 196 -11.64 26.46 12.33
C ALA A 196 -12.17 26.90 13.71
N GLY A 197 -11.36 27.70 14.42
CA GLY A 197 -11.71 28.28 15.73
C GLY A 197 -12.56 29.55 15.68
N ASN A 198 -12.87 30.09 14.49
CA ASN A 198 -13.67 31.31 14.32
C ASN A 198 -15.15 30.96 14.12
N THR A 199 -16.01 31.48 14.99
CA THR A 199 -17.46 31.22 14.96
C THR A 199 -18.19 32.00 13.86
N HIS A 200 -17.55 33.02 13.28
CA HIS A 200 -18.09 33.84 12.19
C HIS A 200 -17.57 33.40 10.80
N ASP A 201 -16.80 32.31 10.72
CA ASP A 201 -16.26 31.74 9.48
C ASP A 201 -16.87 30.35 9.20
N LEU A 202 -17.11 30.04 7.93
CA LEU A 202 -17.68 28.76 7.51
C LEU A 202 -16.64 27.67 7.26
N ARG A 203 -15.34 27.98 7.31
CA ARG A 203 -14.24 27.02 7.14
C ARG A 203 -13.91 26.29 8.43
N GLY A 204 -13.47 25.04 8.29
CA GLY A 204 -13.16 24.14 9.41
C GLY A 204 -14.40 23.77 10.21
N LYS A 205 -15.50 23.44 9.52
CA LYS A 205 -16.83 23.20 10.07
C LYS A 205 -17.48 21.95 9.47
N ILE A 206 -18.55 21.50 10.13
CA ILE A 206 -19.63 20.77 9.46
C ILE A 206 -20.86 21.67 9.51
N LEU A 207 -21.32 22.06 8.33
CA LEU A 207 -22.49 22.90 8.12
C LEU A 207 -23.73 22.02 7.98
N ARG A 208 -24.87 22.48 8.50
CA ARG A 208 -26.15 21.79 8.36
C ARG A 208 -27.23 22.78 7.93
N ILE A 209 -27.79 22.56 6.75
CA ILE A 209 -28.85 23.38 6.15
C ILE A 209 -30.00 22.49 5.68
N HIS A 210 -31.18 23.06 5.45
CA HIS A 210 -32.29 22.37 4.78
C HIS A 210 -32.51 22.98 3.40
N PRO A 211 -32.13 22.30 2.30
CA PRO A 211 -32.35 22.80 0.95
C PRO A 211 -33.83 22.98 0.61
N GLU A 212 -34.17 24.09 -0.07
CA GLU A 212 -35.52 24.36 -0.54
C GLU A 212 -35.65 24.17 -2.06
N PRO A 213 -36.84 23.83 -2.58
CA PRO A 213 -37.06 23.57 -4.02
C PRO A 213 -36.75 24.74 -4.96
N ASP A 214 -36.73 25.98 -4.46
CA ASP A 214 -36.41 27.19 -5.23
C ASP A 214 -34.89 27.48 -5.33
N GLY A 215 -34.08 26.75 -4.56
CA GLY A 215 -32.62 26.87 -4.55
C GLY A 215 -32.10 27.74 -3.42
N THR A 216 -32.97 28.14 -2.49
CA THR A 216 -32.60 28.68 -1.19
C THR A 216 -32.42 27.55 -0.17
N TYR A 217 -32.17 27.90 1.09
CA TYR A 217 -32.14 26.96 2.20
C TYR A 217 -32.66 27.62 3.48
N THR A 218 -33.11 26.79 4.41
CA THR A 218 -33.46 27.21 5.78
C THR A 218 -32.45 26.65 6.79
N ILE A 219 -32.42 27.24 8.00
CA ILE A 219 -31.54 26.80 9.10
C ILE A 219 -32.29 25.81 10.00
N PRO A 220 -31.84 24.55 10.08
CA PRO A 220 -32.44 23.57 10.98
C PRO A 220 -32.23 23.93 12.46
N LYS A 221 -33.25 23.69 13.29
CA LYS A 221 -33.14 23.84 14.75
C LYS A 221 -32.07 22.93 15.33
N GLY A 222 -31.32 23.42 16.31
CA GLY A 222 -30.27 22.66 16.99
C GLY A 222 -28.90 22.73 16.32
N ASN A 223 -28.69 23.62 15.32
CA ASN A 223 -27.34 24.06 14.95
C ASN A 223 -26.70 24.77 16.14
N LEU A 224 -25.36 24.77 16.21
CA LEU A 224 -24.60 25.28 17.36
C LEU A 224 -24.93 26.74 17.68
N PHE A 225 -25.21 27.53 16.63
CA PHE A 225 -25.55 28.94 16.74
C PHE A 225 -26.91 29.29 16.10
N ALA A 226 -27.83 28.32 15.99
CA ALA A 226 -29.12 28.48 15.30
C ALA A 226 -29.94 29.70 15.79
N ASP A 227 -29.95 29.91 17.10
CA ASP A 227 -30.77 30.93 17.78
C ASP A 227 -29.95 32.17 18.20
N SER A 228 -28.71 32.28 17.72
CA SER A 228 -27.85 33.41 18.07
C SER A 228 -28.39 34.70 17.46
N LYS A 229 -28.61 35.71 18.30
CA LYS A 229 -28.92 37.09 17.88
C LYS A 229 -27.66 37.90 17.61
N ASP A 230 -26.49 37.33 17.86
CA ASP A 230 -25.20 37.98 17.69
C ASP A 230 -24.66 37.78 16.27
N THR A 231 -24.17 38.87 15.69
CA THR A 231 -23.52 38.90 14.39
C THR A 231 -22.15 38.21 14.38
N LEU A 232 -21.60 37.83 15.54
CA LEU A 232 -20.32 37.13 15.68
C LEU A 232 -20.37 35.61 15.40
N THR A 233 -21.52 35.09 14.96
CA THR A 233 -21.71 33.65 14.74
C THR A 233 -22.43 33.35 13.43
N ARG A 234 -22.13 32.19 12.83
CA ARG A 234 -22.83 31.69 11.63
C ARG A 234 -23.86 30.61 11.98
N PRO A 235 -25.16 30.80 11.67
CA PRO A 235 -26.22 29.86 12.05
C PRO A 235 -26.14 28.51 11.31
N GLU A 236 -25.41 28.43 10.20
CA GLU A 236 -25.20 27.20 9.42
C GLU A 236 -24.34 26.16 10.17
N ILE A 237 -23.55 26.60 11.16
CA ILE A 237 -22.59 25.76 11.87
C ILE A 237 -23.30 24.73 12.77
N TYR A 238 -23.12 23.44 12.47
CA TYR A 238 -23.52 22.34 13.35
C TYR A 238 -22.34 21.86 14.20
N VAL A 239 -21.17 21.67 13.57
CA VAL A 239 -19.90 21.37 14.24
C VAL A 239 -18.89 22.45 13.89
N MET A 240 -18.13 22.91 14.87
CA MET A 240 -16.93 23.74 14.66
C MET A 240 -15.66 23.05 15.16
N GLY A 241 -14.52 23.59 14.76
CA GLY A 241 -13.22 23.11 15.18
C GLY A 241 -12.79 21.84 14.45
N CYS A 242 -12.90 21.85 13.12
CA CYS A 242 -12.38 20.80 12.24
C CYS A 242 -11.18 21.30 11.43
N ARG A 243 -10.20 20.42 11.19
CA ARG A 243 -9.05 20.66 10.31
C ARG A 243 -9.35 20.33 8.86
N ASN A 244 -9.40 19.04 8.52
CA ASN A 244 -9.65 18.56 7.16
C ASN A 244 -10.67 17.41 7.19
N PRO A 245 -11.96 17.72 7.44
CA PRO A 245 -13.03 16.73 7.51
C PRO A 245 -13.45 16.28 6.11
N PHE A 246 -12.75 15.34 5.47
CA PHE A 246 -13.00 15.03 4.05
C PHE A 246 -14.29 14.23 3.79
N LYS A 247 -14.70 13.33 4.69
CA LYS A 247 -15.91 12.52 4.56
C LYS A 247 -16.78 12.56 5.82
N VAL A 248 -18.09 12.61 5.60
CA VAL A 248 -19.11 12.63 6.66
C VAL A 248 -20.23 11.63 6.36
N THR A 249 -20.81 11.06 7.41
CA THR A 249 -22.02 10.26 7.37
C THR A 249 -22.93 10.62 8.54
N VAL A 250 -24.23 10.47 8.35
CA VAL A 250 -25.23 10.63 9.42
C VAL A 250 -25.86 9.26 9.67
N ASP A 251 -25.87 8.86 10.94
CA ASP A 251 -26.61 7.70 11.40
C ASP A 251 -28.11 7.96 11.24
N GLN A 252 -28.73 7.28 10.28
CA GLN A 252 -30.15 7.43 9.95
C GLN A 252 -31.11 6.96 11.06
N ASP A 253 -30.62 6.28 12.09
CA ASP A 253 -31.43 5.89 13.25
C ASP A 253 -31.37 6.92 14.38
N THR A 254 -30.20 7.50 14.64
CA THR A 254 -29.92 8.32 15.82
C THR A 254 -29.66 9.80 15.52
N ASP A 255 -29.49 10.16 14.25
CA ASP A 255 -29.04 11.47 13.77
C ASP A 255 -27.63 11.88 14.25
N PHE A 256 -26.85 10.92 14.77
CA PHE A 256 -25.45 11.16 15.12
C PHE A 256 -24.61 11.32 13.86
N VAL A 257 -23.70 12.29 13.88
CA VAL A 257 -22.81 12.58 12.76
C VAL A 257 -21.46 11.96 13.03
N TYR A 258 -20.90 11.27 12.04
CA TYR A 258 -19.55 10.73 12.07
C TYR A 258 -18.74 11.26 10.90
N TRP A 259 -17.49 11.63 11.13
CA TRP A 259 -16.58 12.08 10.08
C TRP A 259 -15.16 11.68 10.41
N SER A 260 -14.34 11.56 9.37
CA SER A 260 -12.91 11.42 9.53
C SER A 260 -12.23 12.77 9.41
N GLU A 261 -11.16 12.97 10.17
CA GLU A 261 -10.38 14.19 10.18
C GLU A 261 -8.88 13.88 10.02
N ILE A 262 -8.27 14.45 8.98
CA ILE A 262 -6.83 14.32 8.77
C ILE A 262 -6.10 15.36 9.63
N GLY A 263 -5.21 14.91 10.50
CA GLY A 263 -4.48 15.78 11.43
C GLY A 263 -3.09 16.23 10.96
N PRO A 264 -2.31 16.87 11.85
CA PRO A 264 -0.99 17.38 11.53
C PRO A 264 0.10 16.29 11.55
N ASP A 265 1.33 16.64 11.13
CA ASP A 265 2.39 15.68 10.80
C ASP A 265 3.45 15.46 11.89
N ALA A 266 3.32 16.09 13.06
CA ALA A 266 4.28 15.96 14.14
C ALA A 266 4.49 14.48 14.50
N SER A 267 5.74 14.02 14.44
CA SER A 267 6.08 12.62 14.72
C SER A 267 6.17 12.32 16.22
N ASP A 268 6.46 13.33 17.03
CA ASP A 268 6.58 13.22 18.48
C ASP A 268 5.91 14.40 19.20
N THR A 269 5.68 14.23 20.50
CA THR A 269 5.15 15.27 21.39
C THR A 269 6.28 16.20 21.82
N GLU A 270 6.06 17.50 21.71
CA GLU A 270 7.03 18.53 22.07
C GLU A 270 6.37 19.63 22.93
N SER A 271 7.12 20.67 23.29
CA SER A 271 6.61 21.80 24.07
C SER A 271 5.46 22.54 23.38
N ARG A 272 5.39 22.48 22.04
CA ARG A 272 4.31 23.09 21.23
C ARG A 272 3.00 22.31 21.28
N GLY A 273 3.04 21.04 21.67
CA GLY A 273 1.85 20.20 21.78
C GLY A 273 2.10 18.75 21.39
N PRO A 274 1.02 17.96 21.31
CA PRO A 274 1.09 16.53 21.05
C PRO A 274 1.56 16.22 19.63
N ARG A 275 2.06 14.99 19.45
CA ARG A 275 2.24 14.39 18.13
C ARG A 275 0.92 14.44 17.33
N GLY A 276 1.01 14.34 16.02
CA GLY A 276 -0.18 14.36 15.16
C GLY A 276 -1.03 13.10 15.33
N TYR A 277 -2.32 13.20 15.03
CA TYR A 277 -3.29 12.09 14.98
C TYR A 277 -4.25 12.27 13.80
N ASP A 278 -4.63 11.19 13.12
CA ASP A 278 -5.89 11.19 12.35
C ASP A 278 -7.02 10.72 13.26
N GLU A 279 -8.22 11.23 13.04
CA GLU A 279 -9.36 11.01 13.94
C GLU A 279 -10.57 10.47 13.19
N LEU A 280 -11.34 9.63 13.91
CA LEU A 280 -12.76 9.46 13.67
C LEU A 280 -13.48 10.24 14.77
N ASN A 281 -14.41 11.09 14.37
CA ASN A 281 -15.17 11.94 15.25
C ASN A 281 -16.65 11.53 15.29
N GLN A 282 -17.32 11.86 16.40
CA GLN A 282 -18.75 11.62 16.61
C GLN A 282 -19.39 12.85 17.25
N ALA A 283 -20.40 13.42 16.59
CA ALA A 283 -21.24 14.46 17.16
C ALA A 283 -22.63 13.89 17.45
N ARG A 284 -22.93 13.71 18.74
CA ARG A 284 -24.27 13.32 19.23
C ARG A 284 -25.25 14.50 19.25
N LYS A 285 -24.70 15.70 19.23
CA LYS A 285 -25.36 17.01 19.15
C LYS A 285 -24.34 18.00 18.58
N ALA A 286 -24.81 19.18 18.17
CA ALA A 286 -23.94 20.27 17.74
C ALA A 286 -22.87 20.63 18.80
N GLY A 287 -21.67 21.02 18.38
CA GLY A 287 -20.56 21.26 19.31
C GLY A 287 -19.25 21.74 18.69
N ASN A 288 -18.30 22.07 19.56
CA ASN A 288 -16.91 22.38 19.21
C ASN A 288 -16.04 21.11 19.38
N HIS A 289 -15.32 20.72 18.34
CA HIS A 289 -14.45 19.53 18.29
C HIS A 289 -12.95 19.86 18.34
N GLY A 290 -12.62 21.10 18.69
CA GLY A 290 -11.34 21.42 19.32
C GLY A 290 -10.25 21.97 18.40
N TRP A 291 -10.18 21.60 17.11
CA TRP A 291 -9.16 22.14 16.22
C TRP A 291 -9.28 23.67 16.08
N PRO A 292 -8.19 24.46 16.11
CA PRO A 292 -6.77 24.05 16.15
C PRO A 292 -6.16 24.00 17.55
N PHE A 293 -6.96 24.11 18.60
CA PHE A 293 -6.48 24.22 19.97
C PHE A 293 -6.21 22.86 20.62
N PHE A 294 -6.92 21.83 20.17
CA PHE A 294 -6.83 20.46 20.69
C PHE A 294 -6.83 19.42 19.59
N ILE A 295 -6.36 18.22 19.91
CA ILE A 295 -6.42 17.02 19.06
C ILE A 295 -6.64 15.77 19.93
N GLY A 296 -7.14 14.70 19.33
CA GLY A 296 -7.38 13.41 19.97
C GLY A 296 -8.31 13.53 21.15
N ASN A 297 -7.87 13.07 22.32
CA ASN A 297 -8.64 13.16 23.55
C ASN A 297 -8.53 14.55 24.21
N ASN A 298 -8.78 15.61 23.44
CA ASN A 298 -8.61 17.02 23.84
C ASN A 298 -7.18 17.35 24.34
N GLU A 299 -6.16 16.73 23.78
CA GLU A 299 -4.76 17.05 24.08
C GLU A 299 -4.45 18.48 23.58
N PRO A 300 -3.95 19.39 24.44
CA PRO A 300 -3.81 20.79 24.09
C PRO A 300 -2.55 21.08 23.27
N TYR A 301 -2.69 21.97 22.29
CA TYR A 301 -1.57 22.71 21.71
C TYR A 301 -1.23 23.92 22.57
N ALA A 302 0.01 24.40 22.44
CA ALA A 302 0.46 25.63 23.08
C ALA A 302 0.20 26.85 22.19
N LYS A 303 -0.16 27.97 22.81
CA LYS A 303 0.02 29.29 22.20
C LYS A 303 1.52 29.59 22.16
N VAL A 304 2.03 29.87 20.97
CA VAL A 304 3.45 30.18 20.72
C VAL A 304 3.60 31.61 20.23
N ASP A 305 4.60 32.33 20.74
CA ASP A 305 5.10 33.54 20.09
C ASP A 305 6.10 33.14 19.00
N PHE A 306 5.67 33.25 17.74
CA PHE A 306 6.47 32.87 16.57
C PHE A 306 7.63 33.82 16.24
N THR A 307 7.77 34.93 16.97
CA THR A 307 8.94 35.83 16.85
C THR A 307 10.09 35.38 17.75
N THR A 308 9.77 34.83 18.93
CA THR A 308 10.74 34.37 19.93
C THR A 308 10.84 32.84 20.03
N ASP A 309 9.93 32.13 19.36
CA ASP A 309 9.73 30.69 19.42
C ASP A 309 9.41 30.16 20.83
N SER A 310 8.79 31.00 21.66
CA SER A 310 8.50 30.69 23.06
C SER A 310 7.05 30.28 23.27
N VAL A 311 6.83 29.29 24.14
CA VAL A 311 5.50 28.87 24.58
C VAL A 311 4.97 29.87 25.61
N LEU A 312 3.78 30.42 25.37
CA LEU A 312 3.13 31.40 26.26
C LEU A 312 2.21 30.71 27.27
N PHE A 313 1.29 29.86 26.79
CA PHE A 313 0.36 29.09 27.62
C PHE A 313 -0.21 27.89 26.84
N GLN A 314 -0.85 26.95 27.54
CA GLN A 314 -1.61 25.84 26.97
C GLN A 314 -3.10 26.18 26.96
N PHE A 315 -3.83 25.82 25.91
CA PHE A 315 -5.29 26.06 25.86
C PHE A 315 -6.04 25.15 26.85
N ASP A 316 -7.17 25.64 27.37
CA ASP A 316 -8.07 24.88 28.27
C ASP A 316 -9.28 24.33 27.48
N PRO A 317 -9.48 23.00 27.40
CA PRO A 317 -10.60 22.42 26.65
C PRO A 317 -11.97 22.75 27.23
N GLN A 318 -12.08 23.12 28.52
CA GLN A 318 -13.35 23.54 29.11
C GLN A 318 -13.68 25.01 28.82
N HIS A 319 -12.66 25.83 28.61
CA HIS A 319 -12.80 27.25 28.32
C HIS A 319 -11.86 27.71 27.18
N PRO A 320 -12.04 27.20 25.95
CA PRO A 320 -11.15 27.56 24.86
C PRO A 320 -11.30 29.02 24.48
N ILE A 321 -10.18 29.67 24.17
CA ILE A 321 -10.15 31.09 23.79
C ILE A 321 -9.50 31.27 22.41
N ASN A 322 -10.19 31.94 21.50
CA ASN A 322 -9.63 32.36 20.23
C ASN A 322 -8.95 33.73 20.39
N THR A 323 -7.63 33.71 20.48
CA THR A 323 -6.81 34.91 20.72
C THR A 323 -6.24 35.52 19.44
N SER A 324 -6.57 34.97 18.27
CA SER A 324 -6.02 35.43 17.01
C SER A 324 -6.42 36.85 16.67
N VAL A 325 -5.45 37.61 16.16
CA VAL A 325 -5.65 38.94 15.56
C VAL A 325 -6.55 38.90 14.32
N ASN A 326 -6.73 37.71 13.72
CA ASN A 326 -7.56 37.46 12.55
C ASN A 326 -8.95 36.91 12.92
N ASN A 327 -9.27 36.77 14.21
CA ASN A 327 -10.58 36.31 14.65
C ASN A 327 -11.64 37.41 14.48
N THR A 328 -12.75 37.07 13.83
CA THR A 328 -13.90 37.96 13.62
C THR A 328 -15.16 37.50 14.35
N GLY A 329 -15.09 36.35 15.03
CA GLY A 329 -16.18 35.77 15.81
C GLY A 329 -16.00 35.95 17.31
N LEU A 330 -16.60 35.04 18.07
CA LEU A 330 -16.49 34.99 19.52
C LEU A 330 -15.05 34.73 19.94
N ARG A 331 -14.64 35.38 21.04
CA ARG A 331 -13.36 35.11 21.69
C ARG A 331 -13.46 33.88 22.58
N ASP A 332 -14.46 33.83 23.45
CA ASP A 332 -14.73 32.70 24.34
C ASP A 332 -15.56 31.66 23.59
N LEU A 333 -15.02 30.45 23.45
CA LEU A 333 -15.62 29.39 22.64
C LEU A 333 -16.36 28.37 23.51
N PRO A 334 -17.32 27.62 22.92
CA PRO A 334 -17.89 26.46 23.58
C PRO A 334 -16.80 25.42 23.97
N PRO A 335 -17.00 24.65 25.05
CA PRO A 335 -16.07 23.58 25.44
C PRO A 335 -15.79 22.61 24.29
N ALA A 336 -14.54 22.17 24.18
CA ALA A 336 -14.10 21.20 23.19
C ALA A 336 -14.56 19.77 23.54
N GLN A 337 -14.99 19.02 22.53
CA GLN A 337 -15.35 17.61 22.63
C GLN A 337 -14.22 16.76 22.07
N PRO A 338 -13.83 15.67 22.75
CA PRO A 338 -12.75 14.81 22.30
C PRO A 338 -13.15 14.02 21.06
N ALA A 339 -12.15 13.56 20.32
CA ALA A 339 -12.33 12.61 19.23
C ALA A 339 -12.97 11.30 19.72
N PHE A 340 -13.74 10.66 18.86
CA PHE A 340 -14.31 9.34 19.15
C PHE A 340 -13.23 8.26 19.12
N LEU A 341 -12.22 8.45 18.28
CA LEU A 341 -11.05 7.59 18.10
C LEU A 341 -9.94 8.42 17.45
N ALA A 342 -8.68 8.24 17.87
CA ALA A 342 -7.52 8.90 17.27
C ALA A 342 -6.34 7.92 17.11
N TYR A 343 -5.54 8.05 16.05
CA TYR A 343 -4.37 7.18 15.83
C TYR A 343 -3.14 7.88 15.20
N PRO A 344 -1.93 7.53 15.67
CA PRO A 344 -0.68 8.13 15.22
C PRO A 344 -0.14 7.45 13.95
N TYR A 345 0.98 7.97 13.42
CA TYR A 345 1.75 7.29 12.36
C TYR A 345 2.26 5.92 12.83
N ASP A 346 2.66 5.83 14.10
CA ASP A 346 3.05 4.58 14.75
C ASP A 346 1.84 3.70 15.09
N VAL A 347 2.08 2.50 15.62
CA VAL A 347 1.02 1.64 16.16
C VAL A 347 0.36 2.36 17.34
N SER A 348 -0.97 2.51 17.28
CA SER A 348 -1.73 3.07 18.41
C SER A 348 -1.66 2.12 19.61
N THR A 349 -1.42 2.67 20.80
CA THR A 349 -1.44 1.91 22.06
C THR A 349 -2.86 1.49 22.44
N GLU A 350 -3.85 2.31 22.11
CA GLU A 350 -5.27 2.05 22.42
C GLU A 350 -5.93 1.19 21.34
N HIS A 351 -5.53 1.40 20.08
CA HIS A 351 -6.14 0.77 18.90
C HIS A 351 -5.09 0.18 17.95
N PRO A 352 -4.28 -0.79 18.40
CA PRO A 352 -3.21 -1.39 17.60
C PRO A 352 -3.72 -2.02 16.30
N GLU A 353 -4.99 -2.42 16.27
CA GLU A 353 -5.66 -2.97 15.09
C GLU A 353 -5.75 -2.02 13.91
N LEU A 354 -5.55 -0.70 14.09
CA LEU A 354 -5.49 0.29 12.99
C LEU A 354 -4.15 0.27 12.24
N GLY A 355 -3.14 -0.42 12.78
CA GLY A 355 -1.81 -0.53 12.21
C GLY A 355 -0.99 0.76 12.29
N SER A 356 0.03 0.86 11.43
CA SER A 356 1.00 1.96 11.37
C SER A 356 1.33 2.34 9.91
N GLY A 357 2.06 3.44 9.70
CA GLY A 357 2.37 4.03 8.38
C GLY A 357 1.67 5.37 8.21
N GLY A 358 1.70 5.95 7.00
CA GLY A 358 0.96 7.17 6.66
C GLY A 358 -0.52 7.08 7.02
N ARG A 359 -1.19 8.24 7.17
CA ARG A 359 -2.56 8.29 7.67
C ARG A 359 -3.44 9.14 6.79
N THR A 360 -4.59 8.59 6.43
CA THR A 360 -5.72 9.31 5.86
C THR A 360 -6.95 8.44 6.07
N LEU A 361 -7.63 8.66 7.20
CA LEU A 361 -8.86 7.93 7.51
C LEU A 361 -10.02 8.42 6.65
N VAL A 362 -10.85 7.48 6.18
CA VAL A 362 -12.05 7.73 5.39
C VAL A 362 -13.26 7.16 6.13
N ALA A 363 -14.09 8.03 6.69
CA ALA A 363 -15.37 7.64 7.28
C ALA A 363 -16.36 7.21 6.18
N GLY A 364 -16.82 5.96 6.26
CA GLY A 364 -17.78 5.37 5.33
C GLY A 364 -19.21 5.36 5.87
N PRO A 365 -20.12 4.58 5.26
CA PRO A 365 -21.50 4.48 5.68
C PRO A 365 -21.68 3.54 6.88
N ILE A 366 -22.81 3.70 7.58
CA ILE A 366 -23.33 2.69 8.50
C ILE A 366 -24.22 1.71 7.70
N TYR A 367 -23.99 0.41 7.86
CA TYR A 367 -24.82 -0.60 7.20
C TYR A 367 -26.10 -0.85 7.99
N TYR A 368 -27.24 -0.90 7.30
CA TYR A 368 -28.54 -1.27 7.87
C TYR A 368 -29.04 -2.55 7.20
N PHE A 369 -29.09 -3.64 7.96
CA PHE A 369 -29.57 -4.90 7.44
C PHE A 369 -31.10 -4.89 7.32
N ASP A 370 -31.60 -5.14 6.10
CA ASP A 370 -33.01 -5.39 5.87
C ASP A 370 -33.25 -6.88 5.56
N PRO A 371 -33.90 -7.65 6.45
CA PRO A 371 -34.24 -9.03 6.18
C PRO A 371 -35.20 -9.18 4.99
N LYS A 372 -36.01 -8.16 4.68
CA LYS A 372 -36.97 -8.16 3.57
C LYS A 372 -36.35 -7.86 2.22
N ASN A 373 -35.13 -7.31 2.18
CA ASN A 373 -34.43 -7.06 0.93
C ASN A 373 -34.17 -8.39 0.19
N PRO A 374 -34.72 -8.62 -1.01
CA PRO A 374 -34.61 -9.91 -1.69
C PRO A 374 -33.23 -10.11 -2.36
N SER A 375 -32.36 -9.10 -2.35
CA SER A 375 -31.07 -9.14 -3.01
C SER A 375 -30.19 -10.30 -2.48
N PRO A 376 -29.68 -11.17 -3.37
CA PRO A 376 -28.81 -12.27 -2.98
C PRO A 376 -27.38 -11.83 -2.67
N ILE A 377 -27.02 -10.58 -2.98
CA ILE A 377 -25.69 -10.01 -2.77
C ILE A 377 -25.59 -9.08 -1.55
N LYS A 378 -26.71 -8.92 -0.81
CA LYS A 378 -26.77 -8.08 0.39
C LYS A 378 -25.87 -8.61 1.48
N PHE A 379 -25.27 -7.71 2.26
CA PHE A 379 -24.47 -8.11 3.40
C PHE A 379 -25.32 -8.79 4.48
N PRO A 380 -24.75 -9.71 5.27
CA PRO A 380 -25.49 -10.43 6.31
C PRO A 380 -25.74 -9.54 7.54
N ALA A 381 -26.71 -9.97 8.37
CA ALA A 381 -27.11 -9.28 9.61
C ALA A 381 -25.97 -9.03 10.61
N TYR A 382 -24.83 -9.73 10.47
CA TYR A 382 -23.62 -9.46 11.24
C TYR A 382 -23.18 -8.00 11.18
N PHE A 383 -23.28 -7.37 10.01
CA PHE A 383 -22.83 -5.99 9.79
C PHE A 383 -23.88 -4.95 10.18
N ASP A 384 -25.06 -5.37 10.64
CA ASP A 384 -26.14 -4.46 10.98
C ASP A 384 -25.68 -3.43 12.03
N ARG A 385 -25.82 -2.15 11.67
CA ARG A 385 -25.42 -0.96 12.41
C ARG A 385 -23.91 -0.80 12.64
N LYS A 386 -23.06 -1.44 11.83
CA LYS A 386 -21.61 -1.20 11.85
C LYS A 386 -21.25 -0.04 10.92
N LEU A 387 -20.36 0.84 11.38
CA LEU A 387 -19.76 1.88 10.56
C LEU A 387 -18.59 1.29 9.79
N PHE A 388 -18.50 1.55 8.48
CA PHE A 388 -17.38 1.14 7.66
C PHE A 388 -16.32 2.25 7.59
N LEU A 389 -15.06 1.86 7.61
CA LEU A 389 -13.90 2.74 7.50
C LEU A 389 -13.01 2.27 6.36
N GLY A 390 -12.43 3.22 5.63
CA GLY A 390 -11.33 3.01 4.70
C GLY A 390 -10.09 3.74 5.18
N GLU A 391 -8.91 3.24 4.80
CA GLU A 391 -7.64 3.93 5.03
C GLU A 391 -6.94 4.12 3.69
N TRP A 392 -6.79 5.38 3.29
CA TRP A 392 -6.34 5.73 1.95
C TRP A 392 -4.83 5.52 1.75
N MET A 393 -4.00 5.74 2.77
CA MET A 393 -2.54 5.51 2.69
C MET A 393 -2.21 4.01 2.74
N ARG A 394 -2.82 3.29 3.69
CA ARG A 394 -2.56 1.92 4.13
C ARG A 394 -3.41 0.87 3.41
N ASN A 395 -4.34 1.27 2.55
CA ASN A 395 -5.14 0.39 1.67
C ASN A 395 -5.93 -0.72 2.39
N TRP A 396 -6.45 -0.46 3.58
CA TRP A 396 -7.32 -1.41 4.28
C TRP A 396 -8.75 -0.88 4.42
N MET A 397 -9.67 -1.80 4.71
CA MET A 397 -11.02 -1.48 5.18
C MET A 397 -11.27 -2.16 6.53
N LYS A 398 -12.01 -1.48 7.40
CA LYS A 398 -12.40 -1.96 8.73
C LYS A 398 -13.86 -1.62 9.02
N THR A 399 -14.41 -2.24 10.05
CA THR A 399 -15.72 -1.92 10.59
C THR A 399 -15.62 -1.56 12.06
N VAL A 400 -16.46 -0.63 12.49
CA VAL A 400 -16.64 -0.22 13.87
C VAL A 400 -17.98 -0.74 14.37
N SER A 401 -17.93 -1.53 15.43
CA SER A 401 -19.08 -1.97 16.20
C SER A 401 -19.30 -1.01 17.37
N PHE A 402 -20.56 -0.74 17.67
CA PHE A 402 -20.96 0.11 18.79
C PHE A 402 -21.61 -0.70 19.94
N ASP A 403 -21.53 -0.18 21.17
CA ASP A 403 -22.39 -0.61 22.27
C ASP A 403 -23.81 0.00 22.17
N ASP A 404 -24.68 -0.32 23.13
CA ASP A 404 -26.06 0.18 23.16
C ASP A 404 -26.11 1.71 23.34
N GLN A 405 -25.06 2.30 23.92
CA GLN A 405 -24.90 3.75 24.10
C GLN A 405 -24.18 4.40 22.91
N LYS A 406 -23.89 3.69 21.82
CA LYS A 406 -23.17 4.18 20.64
C LYS A 406 -21.69 4.54 20.89
N ASN A 407 -21.08 4.01 21.95
CA ASN A 407 -19.63 4.10 22.17
C ASN A 407 -18.91 3.02 21.36
N LEU A 408 -17.60 3.20 21.18
CA LEU A 408 -16.75 2.23 20.49
C LEU A 408 -16.73 0.90 21.26
N LYS A 409 -17.13 -0.18 20.59
CA LYS A 409 -17.12 -1.53 21.16
C LYS A 409 -16.01 -2.41 20.57
N ALA A 410 -15.83 -2.37 19.25
CA ALA A 410 -14.80 -3.14 18.56
C ALA A 410 -14.47 -2.54 17.19
N ILE A 411 -13.23 -2.71 16.76
CA ILE A 411 -12.78 -2.44 15.39
C ILE A 411 -12.32 -3.76 14.77
N GLU A 412 -12.83 -4.08 13.59
CA GLU A 412 -12.60 -5.38 12.95
C GLU A 412 -12.16 -5.19 11.49
N SER A 413 -11.17 -5.96 11.06
CA SER A 413 -10.74 -5.99 9.65
C SER A 413 -11.86 -6.47 8.73
N PHE A 414 -12.03 -5.80 7.59
CA PHE A 414 -12.96 -6.19 6.54
C PHE A 414 -12.18 -6.58 5.28
N MET A 415 -12.27 -7.85 4.89
CA MET A 415 -11.52 -8.44 3.77
C MET A 415 -10.00 -8.18 3.84
N PRO A 416 -9.30 -8.52 4.95
CA PRO A 416 -7.86 -8.26 5.10
C PRO A 416 -6.96 -8.87 4.02
N SER A 417 -7.37 -9.94 3.31
CA SER A 417 -6.58 -10.47 2.18
C SER A 417 -6.82 -9.76 0.85
N THR A 418 -7.79 -8.84 0.79
CA THR A 418 -8.12 -8.09 -0.42
C THR A 418 -7.25 -6.85 -0.55
N ALA A 419 -6.54 -6.75 -1.67
CA ALA A 419 -5.81 -5.54 -2.03
C ALA A 419 -6.78 -4.44 -2.47
N PHE A 420 -7.16 -3.54 -1.55
CA PHE A 420 -7.83 -2.30 -1.90
C PHE A 420 -6.84 -1.30 -2.50
N ARG A 421 -7.34 -0.29 -3.21
CA ARG A 421 -6.52 0.81 -3.70
C ARG A 421 -7.12 2.13 -3.28
N LYS A 422 -6.59 2.68 -2.19
CA LYS A 422 -6.89 4.02 -1.70
C LYS A 422 -8.41 4.27 -1.64
N PRO A 423 -9.15 3.47 -0.86
CA PRO A 423 -10.61 3.59 -0.76
C PRO A 423 -10.95 5.01 -0.31
N ILE A 424 -11.63 5.78 -1.15
CA ILE A 424 -11.84 7.22 -0.91
C ILE A 424 -13.30 7.61 -0.69
N ALA A 425 -14.25 6.85 -1.25
CA ALA A 425 -15.68 7.11 -1.11
C ALA A 425 -16.47 5.80 -1.13
N MET A 426 -17.50 5.70 -0.30
CA MET A 426 -18.30 4.47 -0.18
C MET A 426 -19.76 4.73 0.22
N ARG A 427 -20.66 3.92 -0.34
CA ARG A 427 -22.11 3.92 -0.05
C ARG A 427 -22.68 2.51 -0.17
N PHE A 428 -23.68 2.18 0.64
CA PHE A 428 -24.49 0.98 0.42
C PHE A 428 -25.59 1.26 -0.59
N GLY A 429 -25.76 0.35 -1.55
CA GLY A 429 -26.87 0.42 -2.51
C GLY A 429 -28.17 -0.15 -1.93
N PRO A 430 -29.31 0.08 -2.61
CA PRO A 430 -30.60 -0.53 -2.23
C PRO A 430 -30.59 -2.07 -2.34
N ASP A 431 -29.62 -2.64 -3.06
CA ASP A 431 -29.35 -4.08 -3.13
C ASP A 431 -28.58 -4.63 -1.90
N GLY A 432 -28.24 -3.76 -0.94
CA GLY A 432 -27.51 -4.12 0.28
C GLY A 432 -26.03 -4.46 0.06
N ALA A 433 -25.48 -4.18 -1.13
CA ALA A 433 -24.06 -4.32 -1.45
C ALA A 433 -23.32 -2.99 -1.21
N LEU A 434 -22.00 -3.07 -0.94
CA LEU A 434 -21.17 -1.89 -0.70
C LEU A 434 -20.53 -1.43 -2.01
N TYR A 435 -20.70 -0.17 -2.37
CA TYR A 435 -20.06 0.47 -3.51
C TYR A 435 -18.92 1.35 -3.03
N LEU A 436 -17.81 1.34 -3.76
CA LEU A 436 -16.56 1.97 -3.39
C LEU A 436 -15.91 2.65 -4.61
N ILE A 437 -15.40 3.86 -4.44
CA ILE A 437 -14.38 4.43 -5.32
C ILE A 437 -12.99 4.06 -4.77
N GLU A 438 -12.20 3.39 -5.61
CA GLU A 438 -10.76 3.25 -5.41
C GLU A 438 -10.06 4.38 -6.19
N PHE A 439 -9.34 5.25 -5.47
CA PHE A 439 -8.82 6.50 -6.01
C PHE A 439 -7.70 6.30 -7.04
N GLY A 440 -6.92 5.22 -6.93
CA GLY A 440 -5.80 4.91 -7.83
C GLY A 440 -4.50 4.64 -7.06
N ALA A 441 -3.37 4.59 -7.76
CA ALA A 441 -2.08 4.29 -7.14
C ALA A 441 -1.41 5.49 -6.46
N LEU A 442 -1.54 6.68 -7.04
CA LEU A 442 -0.83 7.92 -6.70
C LEU A 442 -1.72 8.89 -5.91
N TRP A 443 -1.14 9.97 -5.40
CA TRP A 443 -1.85 11.09 -4.76
C TRP A 443 -2.77 11.90 -5.67
N GLY A 444 -2.57 11.83 -6.98
CA GLY A 444 -3.41 12.50 -7.97
C GLY A 444 -2.85 12.32 -9.37
N GLY A 445 -3.63 12.70 -10.39
CA GLY A 445 -3.30 12.40 -11.78
C GLY A 445 -3.41 10.91 -12.09
N ASN A 446 -4.18 10.17 -11.30
CA ASN A 446 -4.43 8.76 -11.48
C ASN A 446 -5.14 8.53 -12.81
N SER A 447 -4.82 7.42 -13.45
CA SER A 447 -5.53 6.93 -14.63
C SER A 447 -6.15 5.56 -14.41
N ASP A 448 -5.96 5.00 -13.22
CA ASP A 448 -6.42 3.69 -12.79
C ASP A 448 -7.52 3.77 -11.71
N SER A 449 -8.15 4.93 -11.52
CA SER A 449 -9.30 5.05 -10.62
C SER A 449 -10.47 4.21 -11.13
N ARG A 450 -11.27 3.68 -10.20
CA ARG A 450 -12.36 2.77 -10.54
C ARG A 450 -13.51 2.77 -9.55
N LEU A 451 -14.68 2.41 -10.05
CA LEU A 451 -15.88 2.11 -9.28
C LEU A 451 -15.98 0.60 -9.10
N VAL A 452 -16.13 0.19 -7.84
CA VAL A 452 -16.13 -1.21 -7.42
C VAL A 452 -17.37 -1.48 -6.57
N ARG A 453 -17.94 -2.68 -6.69
CA ARG A 453 -18.98 -3.21 -5.82
C ARG A 453 -18.46 -4.43 -5.06
N ILE A 454 -18.67 -4.44 -3.75
CA ILE A 454 -18.43 -5.58 -2.88
C ILE A 454 -19.75 -6.29 -2.64
N GLU A 455 -19.80 -7.56 -3.02
CA GLU A 455 -20.99 -8.41 -2.95
C GLU A 455 -20.77 -9.51 -1.91
N TYR A 456 -21.81 -9.86 -1.15
CA TYR A 456 -21.77 -11.02 -0.26
C TYR A 456 -22.37 -12.26 -0.94
N ILE A 457 -21.71 -13.41 -0.82
CA ILE A 457 -22.16 -14.70 -1.34
C ILE A 457 -22.74 -15.51 -0.19
N ALA A 458 -24.07 -15.50 -0.09
CA ALA A 458 -24.83 -16.31 0.85
C ALA A 458 -24.92 -17.78 0.36
N GLY A 459 -24.91 -18.73 1.29
CA GLY A 459 -25.02 -20.15 0.96
C GLY A 459 -23.75 -20.73 0.36
N ASN A 460 -23.89 -21.57 -0.68
CA ASN A 460 -22.80 -22.27 -1.35
C ASN A 460 -21.95 -21.32 -2.19
N ARG A 461 -20.63 -21.40 -2.06
CA ARG A 461 -19.62 -20.66 -2.82
C ARG A 461 -19.13 -21.51 -3.99
N PRO A 462 -18.75 -20.89 -5.11
CA PRO A 462 -18.06 -21.63 -6.16
C PRO A 462 -16.65 -22.03 -5.69
N PRO A 463 -16.15 -23.22 -6.09
CA PRO A 463 -14.80 -23.65 -5.72
C PRO A 463 -13.75 -22.76 -6.38
N VAL A 464 -12.50 -22.81 -5.90
CA VAL A 464 -11.34 -22.18 -6.53
C VAL A 464 -10.52 -23.24 -7.27
N ALA A 465 -10.55 -23.21 -8.60
CA ALA A 465 -9.79 -24.13 -9.44
C ALA A 465 -8.29 -23.75 -9.49
N LYS A 466 -7.42 -24.68 -9.08
CA LYS A 466 -5.96 -24.59 -9.25
C LYS A 466 -5.46 -25.75 -10.09
N LEU A 467 -4.58 -25.48 -11.03
CA LEU A 467 -4.07 -26.45 -12.00
C LEU A 467 -2.55 -26.36 -12.06
N GLU A 468 -1.91 -27.51 -11.80
CA GLU A 468 -0.47 -27.71 -11.90
C GLU A 468 -0.13 -28.75 -12.97
N LYS A 469 1.10 -28.72 -13.50
CA LYS A 469 1.58 -29.66 -14.51
C LYS A 469 3.05 -30.01 -14.33
N THR A 470 3.46 -31.23 -14.68
CA THR A 470 4.87 -31.66 -14.55
C THR A 470 5.79 -31.12 -15.64
N THR A 471 5.25 -30.84 -16.82
CA THR A 471 6.03 -30.37 -17.97
C THR A 471 5.20 -29.44 -18.84
N GLU A 472 5.85 -28.40 -19.37
CA GLU A 472 5.21 -27.42 -20.26
C GLU A 472 5.34 -27.77 -21.74
N ALA A 473 6.40 -28.47 -22.12
CA ALA A 473 6.68 -28.84 -23.50
C ALA A 473 7.65 -30.03 -23.62
N GLY A 474 7.66 -30.70 -24.77
CA GLY A 474 8.54 -31.85 -25.05
C GLY A 474 8.19 -32.56 -26.36
N ALA A 475 9.06 -33.46 -26.81
CA ALA A 475 8.78 -34.34 -27.96
C ALA A 475 7.56 -35.23 -27.73
N VAL A 476 6.88 -35.55 -28.83
CA VAL A 476 5.81 -36.56 -28.81
C VAL A 476 6.41 -37.98 -28.94
N PRO A 477 5.84 -38.99 -28.24
CA PRO A 477 4.73 -38.89 -27.29
C PRO A 477 5.14 -38.21 -25.97
N LEU A 478 4.43 -37.14 -25.59
CA LEU A 478 4.74 -36.34 -24.40
C LEU A 478 3.78 -36.72 -23.26
N PRO A 479 4.20 -37.51 -22.25
CA PRO A 479 3.42 -37.71 -21.04
C PRO A 479 3.48 -36.45 -20.17
N VAL A 480 2.31 -35.93 -19.78
CA VAL A 480 2.19 -34.84 -18.82
C VAL A 480 1.24 -35.28 -17.72
N GLN A 481 1.64 -35.07 -16.47
CA GLN A 481 0.77 -35.19 -15.31
C GLN A 481 0.24 -33.81 -14.98
N PHE A 482 -1.07 -33.70 -14.82
CA PHE A 482 -1.75 -32.53 -14.30
C PHE A 482 -2.32 -32.83 -12.92
N SER A 483 -2.30 -31.85 -12.03
CA SER A 483 -2.85 -31.96 -10.68
C SER A 483 -3.81 -30.80 -10.42
N ALA A 484 -4.99 -31.15 -9.93
CA ALA A 484 -5.98 -30.23 -9.39
C ALA A 484 -6.02 -30.24 -7.86
N LYS A 485 -5.07 -30.91 -7.18
CA LYS A 485 -5.09 -31.16 -5.73
C LYS A 485 -5.14 -29.90 -4.87
N ASN A 486 -4.58 -28.80 -5.38
CA ASN A 486 -4.59 -27.52 -4.68
C ASN A 486 -5.87 -26.69 -4.96
N SER A 487 -6.80 -27.22 -5.76
CA SER A 487 -8.16 -26.67 -5.86
C SER A 487 -8.89 -26.88 -4.54
N LEU A 488 -9.70 -25.93 -4.14
CA LEU A 488 -10.40 -25.99 -2.85
C LEU A 488 -11.79 -25.36 -2.96
N ASP A 489 -12.72 -25.85 -2.14
CA ASP A 489 -13.90 -25.10 -1.76
C ASP A 489 -13.71 -24.57 -0.35
N TYR A 490 -14.20 -23.36 -0.09
CA TYR A 490 -14.16 -22.81 1.25
C TYR A 490 -15.34 -23.29 2.10
N ASP A 491 -16.38 -23.86 1.50
CA ASP A 491 -17.47 -24.50 2.22
C ASP A 491 -17.03 -25.87 2.76
N LYS A 492 -17.14 -26.02 4.09
CA LYS A 492 -16.70 -27.23 4.79
C LYS A 492 -17.58 -28.40 4.34
N ASP A 493 -16.94 -29.55 4.12
CA ASP A 493 -17.54 -30.83 3.67
C ASP A 493 -17.83 -30.98 2.16
N ASP A 494 -17.43 -30.02 1.32
CA ASP A 494 -17.69 -30.13 -0.11
C ASP A 494 -16.76 -31.12 -0.83
N GLN A 495 -17.36 -32.02 -1.61
CA GLN A 495 -16.64 -32.94 -2.49
C GLN A 495 -16.53 -32.33 -3.89
N LEU A 496 -15.31 -31.96 -4.27
CA LEU A 496 -15.02 -31.40 -5.58
C LEU A 496 -15.09 -32.46 -6.69
N THR A 497 -15.72 -32.09 -7.79
CA THR A 497 -15.71 -32.86 -9.04
C THR A 497 -14.88 -32.12 -10.09
N TYR A 498 -14.11 -32.89 -10.86
CA TYR A 498 -13.17 -32.33 -11.83
C TYR A 498 -13.62 -32.71 -13.25
N ARG A 499 -13.53 -31.77 -14.17
CA ARG A 499 -13.71 -32.02 -15.61
C ARG A 499 -12.57 -31.40 -16.38
N TRP A 500 -11.90 -32.24 -17.16
CA TRP A 500 -10.78 -31.85 -17.98
C TRP A 500 -11.19 -31.65 -19.43
N PHE A 501 -10.60 -30.67 -20.07
CA PHE A 501 -10.79 -30.39 -21.49
C PHE A 501 -9.45 -30.19 -22.16
N ILE A 502 -9.31 -30.71 -23.38
CA ILE A 502 -8.17 -30.46 -24.25
C ILE A 502 -8.68 -29.83 -25.54
N ASN A 503 -8.23 -28.60 -25.82
CA ASN A 503 -8.69 -27.80 -26.96
C ASN A 503 -10.23 -27.69 -27.03
N GLY A 504 -10.86 -27.50 -25.88
CA GLY A 504 -12.32 -27.40 -25.74
C GLY A 504 -13.07 -28.73 -25.79
N LYS A 505 -12.41 -29.85 -26.10
CA LYS A 505 -13.03 -31.18 -26.09
C LYS A 505 -12.98 -31.77 -24.68
N PRO A 506 -14.11 -32.21 -24.10
CA PRO A 506 -14.12 -32.82 -22.77
C PRO A 506 -13.42 -34.19 -22.80
N LEU A 507 -12.71 -34.50 -21.72
CA LEU A 507 -12.22 -35.83 -21.42
C LEU A 507 -13.22 -36.59 -20.53
N SER A 508 -13.16 -37.92 -20.54
CA SER A 508 -13.98 -38.77 -19.67
C SER A 508 -13.48 -38.83 -18.23
N GLN A 509 -12.22 -38.45 -18.00
CA GLN A 509 -11.58 -38.54 -16.68
C GLN A 509 -12.02 -37.40 -15.77
N THR A 510 -12.38 -37.75 -14.53
CA THR A 510 -12.96 -36.83 -13.54
C THR A 510 -12.18 -36.76 -12.22
N THR A 511 -10.99 -37.36 -12.18
CA THR A 511 -10.09 -37.34 -11.02
C THR A 511 -9.33 -36.01 -10.92
N ALA A 512 -8.88 -35.67 -9.70
CA ALA A 512 -8.05 -34.49 -9.46
C ALA A 512 -6.70 -34.57 -10.19
N ASP A 513 -6.13 -35.77 -10.30
CA ASP A 513 -4.94 -36.02 -11.12
C ASP A 513 -5.37 -36.46 -12.52
N LEU A 514 -4.74 -35.92 -13.55
CA LEU A 514 -4.90 -36.34 -14.95
C LEU A 514 -3.54 -36.70 -15.53
N SER A 515 -3.41 -37.93 -16.01
CA SER A 515 -2.28 -38.34 -16.85
C SER A 515 -2.72 -38.29 -18.30
N TYR A 516 -2.03 -37.51 -19.13
CA TYR A 516 -2.33 -37.43 -20.55
C TYR A 516 -1.07 -37.45 -21.39
N THR A 517 -1.05 -38.31 -22.42
CA THR A 517 0.05 -38.38 -23.38
C THR A 517 -0.34 -37.70 -24.69
N PHE A 518 0.31 -36.58 -25.00
CA PHE A 518 0.15 -35.91 -26.28
C PHE A 518 0.97 -36.63 -27.34
N ARG A 519 0.30 -37.27 -28.30
CA ARG A 519 0.96 -38.09 -29.35
C ARG A 519 1.17 -37.35 -30.68
N LYS A 520 0.51 -36.22 -30.87
CA LYS A 520 0.63 -35.39 -32.08
C LYS A 520 1.22 -34.04 -31.72
N PRO A 521 2.15 -33.50 -32.51
CA PRO A 521 2.66 -32.15 -32.30
C PRO A 521 1.53 -31.11 -32.33
N GLY A 522 1.59 -30.12 -31.45
CA GLY A 522 0.55 -29.11 -31.31
C GLY A 522 0.61 -28.33 -29.99
N ASN A 523 -0.03 -27.17 -29.97
CA ASN A 523 -0.27 -26.43 -28.73
C ASN A 523 -1.65 -26.81 -28.19
N TYR A 524 -1.68 -27.41 -27.01
CA TYR A 524 -2.87 -27.93 -26.38
C TYR A 524 -3.26 -27.05 -25.21
N ARG A 525 -4.42 -26.40 -25.31
CA ARG A 525 -5.06 -25.71 -24.20
C ARG A 525 -5.73 -26.75 -23.31
N VAL A 526 -5.21 -26.92 -22.11
CA VAL A 526 -5.75 -27.82 -21.10
C VAL A 526 -6.54 -26.98 -20.11
N LYS A 527 -7.85 -27.19 -20.04
CA LYS A 527 -8.75 -26.48 -19.14
C LYS A 527 -9.25 -27.45 -18.08
N LEU A 528 -9.17 -27.02 -16.83
CA LEU A 528 -9.81 -27.67 -15.69
C LEU A 528 -11.08 -26.89 -15.34
N VAL A 529 -12.17 -27.60 -15.17
CA VAL A 529 -13.38 -27.09 -14.53
C VAL A 529 -13.57 -27.86 -13.23
N VAL A 530 -13.64 -27.15 -12.12
CA VAL A 530 -13.91 -27.70 -10.80
C VAL A 530 -15.34 -27.34 -10.44
N SER A 531 -16.12 -28.30 -9.97
CA SER A 531 -17.49 -28.08 -9.51
C SER A 531 -17.68 -28.62 -8.11
N ASP A 532 -18.47 -27.92 -7.31
CA ASP A 532 -18.93 -28.39 -6.00
C ASP A 532 -20.16 -29.32 -6.14
N ARG A 533 -20.70 -29.81 -5.01
CA ARG A 533 -21.87 -30.67 -4.98
C ARG A 533 -23.17 -29.94 -5.34
N ALA A 534 -23.25 -28.63 -5.08
CA ALA A 534 -24.39 -27.79 -5.44
C ALA A 534 -24.43 -27.43 -6.94
N GLY A 535 -23.34 -27.72 -7.66
CA GLY A 535 -23.19 -27.51 -9.09
C GLY A 535 -22.56 -26.19 -9.49
N LEU A 536 -22.11 -25.34 -8.55
CA LEU A 536 -21.34 -24.14 -8.91
C LEU A 536 -19.95 -24.55 -9.37
N ARG A 537 -19.34 -23.73 -10.23
CA ARG A 537 -18.12 -24.09 -10.94
C ARG A 537 -17.17 -22.93 -11.05
N SER A 538 -15.88 -23.25 -11.02
CA SER A 538 -14.81 -22.39 -11.51
C SER A 538 -13.95 -23.11 -12.53
N ALA A 539 -13.18 -22.36 -13.29
CA ALA A 539 -12.30 -22.92 -14.30
C ALA A 539 -10.96 -22.20 -14.33
N THR A 540 -9.93 -22.96 -14.64
CA THR A 540 -8.57 -22.46 -14.91
C THR A 540 -7.99 -23.21 -16.11
N GLU A 541 -6.99 -22.65 -16.76
CA GLU A 541 -6.40 -23.23 -17.96
C GLU A 541 -4.88 -23.03 -18.03
N THR A 542 -4.22 -23.95 -18.73
CA THR A 542 -2.81 -23.87 -19.07
C THR A 542 -2.58 -24.33 -20.51
N VAL A 543 -1.36 -24.15 -21.01
CA VAL A 543 -0.94 -24.62 -22.32
C VAL A 543 0.17 -25.65 -22.17
N VAL A 544 0.09 -26.71 -22.98
CA VAL A 544 1.15 -27.69 -23.21
C VAL A 544 1.55 -27.68 -24.68
N ASN A 545 2.84 -27.51 -24.96
CA ASN A 545 3.37 -27.52 -26.32
C ASN A 545 4.01 -28.89 -26.60
N ALA A 546 3.29 -29.77 -27.28
CA ALA A 546 3.80 -31.10 -27.61
C ALA A 546 4.46 -31.11 -28.98
N GLY A 547 5.52 -31.89 -29.14
CA GLY A 547 6.26 -32.07 -30.39
C GLY A 547 7.37 -31.05 -30.62
N ASN A 548 7.84 -30.40 -29.55
CA ASN A 548 9.05 -29.57 -29.56
C ASN A 548 9.72 -29.71 -28.18
N ASN A 549 10.97 -30.17 -28.12
CA ASN A 549 11.71 -30.23 -26.87
C ASN A 549 12.17 -28.83 -26.45
N PRO A 550 12.17 -28.51 -25.14
CA PRO A 550 12.82 -27.29 -24.69
C PRO A 550 14.32 -27.33 -25.01
N PRO A 551 14.89 -26.30 -25.65
CA PRO A 551 16.32 -26.26 -25.93
C PRO A 551 17.12 -26.22 -24.62
N LYS A 552 18.24 -26.93 -24.56
CA LYS A 552 19.18 -26.83 -23.44
C LYS A 552 20.25 -25.81 -23.77
N VAL A 553 20.25 -24.69 -23.04
CA VAL A 553 21.24 -23.63 -23.15
C VAL A 553 22.24 -23.77 -22.01
N THR A 554 23.53 -23.73 -22.32
CA THR A 554 24.62 -23.79 -21.33
C THR A 554 25.65 -22.73 -21.68
N ILE A 555 26.18 -22.03 -20.67
CA ILE A 555 27.35 -21.17 -20.82
C ILE A 555 28.55 -21.88 -20.21
N GLU A 556 29.58 -22.11 -21.03
CA GLU A 556 30.85 -22.70 -20.63
C GLU A 556 31.91 -21.58 -20.53
N LEU A 557 32.62 -21.53 -19.41
CA LEU A 557 33.76 -20.62 -19.23
C LEU A 557 35.05 -21.35 -19.57
N ALA A 558 36.01 -20.67 -20.20
CA ALA A 558 37.30 -21.26 -20.54
C ALA A 558 38.16 -21.57 -19.31
N GLU A 559 38.01 -20.78 -18.24
CA GLU A 559 38.62 -21.05 -16.94
C GLU A 559 37.54 -21.51 -15.95
N PRO A 560 37.81 -22.57 -15.16
CA PRO A 560 36.92 -22.95 -14.07
C PRO A 560 36.94 -21.86 -12.99
N GLY A 561 35.77 -21.56 -12.43
CA GLY A 561 35.58 -20.54 -11.40
C GLY A 561 34.46 -19.56 -11.70
N ARG A 562 34.05 -18.82 -10.66
CA ARG A 562 33.08 -17.71 -10.76
C ARG A 562 33.70 -16.37 -10.39
N LEU A 563 35.02 -16.27 -10.30
CA LEU A 563 35.76 -15.02 -10.14
C LEU A 563 36.27 -14.55 -11.50
N TYR A 564 36.06 -13.28 -11.85
CA TYR A 564 36.61 -12.74 -13.10
C TYR A 564 38.06 -12.26 -12.92
N GLY A 565 38.91 -12.54 -13.92
CA GLY A 565 40.23 -11.93 -14.08
C GLY A 565 40.15 -10.60 -14.84
N PRO A 566 41.21 -10.15 -15.54
CA PRO A 566 41.15 -9.01 -16.47
C PRO A 566 40.33 -9.25 -17.73
N ALA A 567 40.09 -10.52 -18.07
CA ALA A 567 39.23 -10.89 -19.17
C ALA A 567 38.63 -12.28 -18.92
N VAL A 568 37.44 -12.51 -19.47
CA VAL A 568 36.73 -13.77 -19.37
C VAL A 568 36.40 -14.26 -20.77
N SER A 569 36.84 -15.49 -21.06
CA SER A 569 36.51 -16.20 -22.29
C SER A 569 35.37 -17.17 -22.02
N TYR A 570 34.37 -17.18 -22.90
CA TYR A 570 33.19 -18.02 -22.76
C TYR A 570 32.72 -18.56 -24.11
N ARG A 571 31.92 -19.62 -24.06
CA ARG A 571 31.19 -20.19 -25.17
C ARG A 571 29.79 -20.57 -24.71
N THR A 572 28.79 -20.21 -25.48
CA THR A 572 27.44 -20.71 -25.28
C THR A 572 27.23 -21.96 -26.14
N LYS A 573 26.76 -23.03 -25.50
CA LYS A 573 26.31 -24.24 -26.16
C LYS A 573 24.79 -24.30 -26.10
N VAL A 574 24.18 -24.58 -27.25
CA VAL A 574 22.75 -24.88 -27.33
C VAL A 574 22.61 -26.28 -27.89
N GLU A 575 21.92 -27.14 -27.15
CA GLU A 575 21.51 -28.48 -27.58
C GLU A 575 20.00 -28.45 -27.77
N ASP A 576 19.57 -28.58 -29.02
CA ASP A 576 18.16 -28.65 -29.39
C ASP A 576 17.97 -29.82 -30.36
N ALA A 577 17.07 -30.75 -30.01
CA ALA A 577 16.93 -31.98 -30.77
C ALA A 577 16.28 -31.73 -32.15
N GLU A 578 15.47 -30.68 -32.27
CA GLU A 578 14.70 -30.32 -33.46
C GLU A 578 15.47 -29.40 -34.42
N ASP A 579 16.19 -28.41 -33.91
CA ASP A 579 16.97 -27.44 -34.71
C ASP A 579 18.34 -27.98 -35.13
N GLY A 580 18.81 -29.08 -34.52
CA GLY A 580 20.09 -29.70 -34.82
C GLY A 580 21.27 -28.75 -34.55
N ARG A 581 22.11 -28.49 -35.56
CA ARG A 581 23.21 -27.54 -35.42
C ARG A 581 22.66 -26.11 -35.40
N VAL A 582 22.65 -25.51 -34.21
CA VAL A 582 22.21 -24.14 -33.99
C VAL A 582 23.19 -23.14 -34.58
N ASP A 583 22.67 -22.17 -35.35
CA ASP A 583 23.42 -21.00 -35.80
C ASP A 583 23.76 -20.09 -34.61
N PRO A 584 25.05 -19.84 -34.30
CA PRO A 584 25.46 -18.95 -33.22
C PRO A 584 24.83 -17.56 -33.29
N ALA A 585 24.47 -17.05 -34.46
CA ALA A 585 23.82 -15.75 -34.61
C ALA A 585 22.41 -15.67 -34.00
N ARG A 586 21.77 -16.83 -33.74
CA ARG A 586 20.45 -16.91 -33.09
C ARG A 586 20.51 -16.99 -31.57
N ILE A 587 21.71 -17.15 -31.00
CA ILE A 587 21.92 -17.15 -29.56
C ILE A 587 22.07 -15.70 -29.12
N GLN A 588 21.13 -15.23 -28.30
CA GLN A 588 21.20 -13.89 -27.73
C GLN A 588 22.01 -13.95 -26.45
N VAL A 589 23.25 -13.45 -26.48
CA VAL A 589 24.06 -13.33 -25.27
C VAL A 589 24.14 -11.87 -24.84
N LYS A 590 23.82 -11.64 -23.58
CA LYS A 590 23.90 -10.34 -22.92
C LYS A 590 24.95 -10.40 -21.82
N LEU A 591 25.87 -9.44 -21.84
CA LEU A 591 26.74 -9.13 -20.73
C LEU A 591 26.15 -7.91 -20.01
N THR A 592 25.81 -8.09 -18.75
CA THR A 592 25.33 -7.03 -17.88
C THR A 592 26.38 -6.78 -16.81
N TYR A 593 26.85 -5.54 -16.70
CA TYR A 593 27.65 -5.12 -15.55
C TYR A 593 26.74 -4.48 -14.51
N LEU A 594 26.76 -5.03 -13.29
CA LEU A 594 26.06 -4.48 -12.14
C LEU A 594 27.10 -3.77 -11.26
N PRO A 595 27.10 -2.43 -11.19
CA PRO A 595 28.11 -1.67 -10.45
C PRO A 595 28.05 -1.87 -8.92
N THR A 596 26.99 -2.52 -8.40
CA THR A 596 26.80 -2.81 -6.98
C THR A 596 27.32 -4.20 -6.57
N ARG A 597 28.08 -4.27 -5.48
CA ARG A 597 28.66 -5.49 -4.84
C ARG A 597 27.65 -6.48 -4.22
N LYS A 598 26.36 -6.43 -4.54
CA LYS A 598 25.34 -7.24 -3.84
C LYS A 598 24.94 -8.49 -4.61
N THR A 599 24.70 -9.56 -3.85
CA THR A 599 24.44 -10.94 -4.25
C THR A 599 23.35 -11.06 -5.30
N VAL A 600 23.73 -11.39 -6.54
CA VAL A 600 22.79 -11.78 -7.58
C VAL A 600 22.13 -13.10 -7.18
N SER A 601 20.81 -13.13 -7.08
CA SER A 601 20.05 -14.38 -6.92
C SER A 601 19.60 -14.88 -8.29
N LEU A 602 19.52 -16.19 -8.46
CA LEU A 602 18.92 -16.82 -9.64
C LEU A 602 17.65 -17.54 -9.19
N SER A 603 16.55 -17.36 -9.92
CA SER A 603 15.35 -18.18 -9.70
C SER A 603 15.64 -19.65 -10.06
N GLU A 604 14.75 -20.57 -9.68
CA GLU A 604 14.84 -21.98 -10.12
C GLU A 604 14.86 -22.13 -11.66
N LYS A 605 14.39 -21.12 -12.40
CA LYS A 605 14.40 -21.06 -13.87
C LYS A 605 15.63 -20.35 -14.46
N GLY A 606 16.62 -20.04 -13.62
CA GLY A 606 17.84 -19.34 -14.03
C GLY A 606 17.63 -17.87 -14.39
N GLU A 607 16.51 -17.26 -13.97
CA GLU A 607 16.28 -15.82 -14.18
C GLU A 607 17.07 -15.00 -13.17
N LEU A 608 17.70 -13.92 -13.64
CA LEU A 608 18.37 -12.95 -12.80
C LEU A 608 17.37 -12.26 -11.87
N THR A 609 17.44 -12.53 -10.58
CA THR A 609 16.75 -11.77 -9.54
C THR A 609 17.75 -10.79 -8.92
N LEU A 610 17.54 -9.50 -9.17
CA LEU A 610 18.39 -8.45 -8.61
C LEU A 610 18.12 -8.32 -7.10
N PRO A 611 19.16 -8.29 -6.24
CA PRO A 611 19.03 -8.36 -4.78
C PRO A 611 18.17 -7.25 -4.17
N ASN A 612 18.09 -6.08 -4.80
CA ASN A 612 17.26 -4.99 -4.31
C ASN A 612 15.77 -5.13 -4.67
N GLN A 613 15.33 -6.31 -5.12
CA GLN A 613 13.91 -6.63 -5.03
C GLN A 613 13.42 -6.55 -3.58
N ARG A 614 14.22 -6.87 -2.54
CA ARG A 614 13.75 -6.71 -1.15
C ARG A 614 13.42 -5.26 -0.79
N GLY A 615 14.32 -4.31 -1.06
CA GLY A 615 14.05 -2.89 -0.86
C GLY A 615 12.86 -2.38 -1.69
N TYR A 616 12.70 -2.88 -2.91
CA TYR A 616 11.54 -2.62 -3.74
C TYR A 616 10.25 -3.23 -3.17
N THR A 617 10.27 -4.50 -2.76
CA THR A 617 9.17 -5.21 -2.12
C THR A 617 8.72 -4.46 -0.87
N TRP A 618 9.66 -4.01 -0.05
CA TRP A 618 9.32 -3.17 1.10
C TRP A 618 8.64 -1.86 0.68
N ILE A 619 9.11 -1.19 -0.38
CA ILE A 619 8.45 0.00 -0.92
C ILE A 619 7.04 -0.32 -1.45
N GLU A 620 6.83 -1.51 -2.03
CA GLU A 620 5.52 -1.97 -2.52
C GLU A 620 4.56 -2.36 -1.40
N GLU A 621 5.08 -2.95 -0.32
CA GLU A 621 4.31 -3.39 0.84
C GLU A 621 3.97 -2.24 1.80
N ASN A 622 4.62 -1.08 1.62
CA ASN A 622 4.34 0.14 2.35
C ASN A 622 3.63 1.17 1.46
N ASP A 623 3.27 2.29 2.05
CA ASP A 623 2.50 3.38 1.45
C ASP A 623 3.34 4.42 0.70
N CYS A 624 4.64 4.17 0.52
CA CYS A 624 5.58 5.09 -0.16
C CYS A 624 5.10 5.51 -1.56
N LYS A 625 4.42 4.60 -2.28
CA LYS A 625 3.88 4.83 -3.62
C LYS A 625 2.72 5.84 -3.68
N ALA A 626 2.12 6.17 -2.54
CA ALA A 626 1.16 7.27 -2.49
C ALA A 626 1.80 8.59 -2.91
N CYS A 627 3.06 8.83 -2.52
CA CYS A 627 3.75 10.11 -2.72
C CYS A 627 4.94 10.04 -3.70
N HIS A 628 5.51 8.85 -3.93
CA HIS A 628 6.67 8.64 -4.78
C HIS A 628 6.36 7.69 -5.94
N ALA A 629 6.48 8.17 -7.17
CA ALA A 629 6.49 7.30 -8.35
C ALA A 629 7.93 6.92 -8.73
N LEU A 630 8.07 5.90 -9.59
CA LEU A 630 9.39 5.41 -9.98
C LEU A 630 10.18 6.45 -10.80
N ASN A 631 9.55 7.02 -11.81
CA ASN A 631 10.19 7.93 -12.78
C ASN A 631 9.59 9.33 -12.79
N ASP A 632 8.30 9.46 -12.49
CA ASP A 632 7.58 10.72 -12.57
C ASP A 632 7.43 11.37 -11.20
N LYS A 633 7.43 12.69 -11.15
CA LYS A 633 7.18 13.43 -9.92
C LYS A 633 5.70 13.28 -9.52
N SER A 634 5.44 13.12 -8.22
CA SER A 634 4.09 13.18 -7.63
C SER A 634 4.08 14.28 -6.56
N VAL A 635 3.58 14.00 -5.35
CA VAL A 635 3.73 14.90 -4.18
C VAL A 635 5.20 15.04 -3.81
N GLY A 636 5.90 13.90 -3.72
CA GLY A 636 7.34 13.83 -3.55
C GLY A 636 8.11 13.73 -4.88
N PRO A 637 9.45 13.83 -4.84
CA PRO A 637 10.29 13.51 -5.99
C PRO A 637 10.13 12.04 -6.38
N SER A 638 10.35 11.70 -7.64
CA SER A 638 10.44 10.31 -8.07
C SER A 638 11.61 9.60 -7.40
N PHE A 639 11.53 8.26 -7.26
CA PHE A 639 12.65 7.48 -6.75
C PHE A 639 13.91 7.67 -7.61
N ARG A 640 13.76 7.86 -8.93
CA ARG A 640 14.86 8.21 -9.83
C ARG A 640 15.49 9.56 -9.55
N GLU A 641 14.71 10.62 -9.31
CA GLU A 641 15.24 11.94 -8.96
C GLU A 641 16.03 11.88 -7.64
N ILE A 642 15.54 11.13 -6.65
CA ILE A 642 16.27 10.89 -5.40
C ILE A 642 17.60 10.21 -5.70
N ALA A 643 17.58 9.14 -6.49
CA ALA A 643 18.78 8.40 -6.88
C ALA A 643 19.81 9.30 -7.57
N VAL A 644 19.38 10.11 -8.54
CA VAL A 644 20.24 11.01 -9.29
C VAL A 644 20.83 12.10 -8.40
N LYS A 645 20.05 12.73 -7.51
CA LYS A 645 20.55 13.77 -6.58
C LYS A 645 21.67 13.26 -5.68
N TYR A 646 21.53 12.03 -5.21
CA TYR A 646 22.45 11.42 -4.26
C TYR A 646 23.51 10.50 -4.90
N GLN A 647 23.52 10.39 -6.23
CA GLN A 647 24.41 9.52 -7.00
C GLN A 647 25.89 9.61 -6.58
N PRO A 648 26.50 10.80 -6.34
CA PRO A 648 27.91 10.89 -5.98
C PRO A 648 28.27 10.24 -4.63
N LYS A 649 27.28 10.05 -3.75
CA LYS A 649 27.44 9.51 -2.40
C LYS A 649 26.60 8.25 -2.19
N LYS A 650 26.12 7.61 -3.25
CA LYS A 650 25.14 6.50 -3.19
C LYS A 650 25.57 5.29 -2.36
N THR A 651 26.87 5.10 -2.13
CA THR A 651 27.44 4.03 -1.30
C THR A 651 27.92 4.51 0.08
N ASP A 652 27.78 5.80 0.40
CA ASP A 652 28.20 6.38 1.68
C ASP A 652 27.28 5.89 2.81
N PRO A 653 27.80 5.16 3.81
CA PRO A 653 26.99 4.66 4.94
C PRO A 653 26.30 5.78 5.72
N ALA A 654 26.95 6.95 5.88
CA ALA A 654 26.37 8.07 6.62
C ALA A 654 25.18 8.68 5.87
N LEU A 655 25.24 8.71 4.53
CA LEU A 655 24.11 9.13 3.72
C LEU A 655 22.96 8.13 3.81
N ILE A 656 23.26 6.83 3.73
CA ILE A 656 22.23 5.78 3.84
C ILE A 656 21.52 5.90 5.18
N GLU A 657 22.27 6.02 6.28
CA GLU A 657 21.71 6.23 7.62
C GLU A 657 20.87 7.52 7.71
N GLN A 658 21.35 8.62 7.12
CA GLN A 658 20.62 9.89 7.09
C GLN A 658 19.27 9.75 6.35
N LEU A 659 19.26 9.11 5.18
CA LEU A 659 18.05 8.89 4.39
C LEU A 659 17.11 7.88 5.07
N SER A 660 17.65 6.82 5.70
CA SER A 660 16.86 5.88 6.50
C SER A 660 16.16 6.59 7.65
N LYS A 661 16.87 7.43 8.42
CA LYS A 661 16.27 8.27 9.47
C LYS A 661 15.23 9.24 8.92
N LYS A 662 15.40 9.74 7.69
CA LYS A 662 14.40 10.58 7.04
C LYS A 662 13.12 9.80 6.74
N ILE A 663 13.21 8.54 6.29
CA ILE A 663 12.04 7.65 6.09
C ILE A 663 11.34 7.39 7.43
N LEU A 664 12.11 7.02 8.46
CA LEU A 664 11.57 6.71 9.79
C LEU A 664 10.86 7.90 10.43
N LYS A 665 11.47 9.08 10.40
CA LYS A 665 10.96 10.28 11.10
C LYS A 665 10.08 11.19 10.23
N GLY A 666 10.08 11.00 8.92
CA GLY A 666 9.45 11.90 7.97
C GLY A 666 10.13 13.27 7.85
N GLY A 667 9.38 14.25 7.37
CA GLY A 667 9.71 15.68 7.39
C GLY A 667 9.90 16.32 6.01
N SER A 668 10.25 17.61 5.99
CA SER A 668 10.29 18.48 4.80
C SER A 668 11.67 19.13 4.57
N GLY A 669 11.75 20.06 3.60
CA GLY A 669 12.85 21.01 3.40
C GLY A 669 13.86 20.65 2.29
N VAL A 670 14.13 19.37 2.08
CA VAL A 670 15.15 18.91 1.09
C VAL A 670 14.70 19.07 -0.36
N TRP A 671 13.39 18.97 -0.59
CA TRP A 671 12.76 18.98 -1.92
C TRP A 671 11.63 20.01 -2.02
N GLY A 672 11.58 20.95 -1.08
CA GLY A 672 10.49 21.91 -0.93
C GLY A 672 9.83 21.83 0.45
N PRO A 673 8.75 22.61 0.65
CA PRO A 673 8.07 22.73 1.94
C PRO A 673 7.18 21.53 2.29
N THR A 674 6.85 20.67 1.31
CA THR A 674 5.98 19.51 1.49
C THR A 674 6.58 18.50 2.48
N ASN A 675 5.77 18.06 3.45
CA ASN A 675 6.15 17.04 4.43
C ASN A 675 6.05 15.64 3.83
N MET A 676 7.02 14.79 4.17
CA MET A 676 6.96 13.35 3.97
C MET A 676 6.46 12.69 5.27
N SER A 677 5.46 11.81 5.19
CA SER A 677 4.95 11.04 6.32
C SER A 677 6.04 10.18 6.98
N ALA A 678 5.98 10.05 8.30
CA ALA A 678 6.90 9.24 9.07
C ALA A 678 6.55 7.74 8.96
N HIS A 679 7.57 6.88 8.99
CA HIS A 679 7.42 5.42 9.02
C HIS A 679 8.14 4.81 10.23
N PRO A 680 7.78 5.21 11.47
CA PRO A 680 8.50 4.79 12.68
C PRO A 680 8.43 3.28 12.95
N GLN A 681 7.45 2.59 12.35
CA GLN A 681 7.28 1.14 12.48
C GLN A 681 8.37 0.31 11.79
N LEU A 682 9.12 0.89 10.85
CA LEU A 682 10.14 0.17 10.10
C LEU A 682 11.45 0.12 10.90
N SER A 683 12.26 -0.91 10.68
CA SER A 683 13.59 -0.96 11.27
C SER A 683 14.62 -0.19 10.44
N ASP A 684 15.74 0.20 11.07
CA ASP A 684 16.90 0.76 10.37
C ASP A 684 17.41 -0.18 9.27
N GLU A 685 17.33 -1.50 9.47
CA GLU A 685 17.71 -2.49 8.47
C GLU A 685 16.82 -2.40 7.23
N VAL A 686 15.49 -2.46 7.43
CA VAL A 686 14.49 -2.41 6.35
C VAL A 686 14.58 -1.10 5.58
N THR A 687 14.61 0.04 6.28
CA THR A 687 14.71 1.35 5.62
C THR A 687 16.04 1.51 4.88
N SER A 688 17.12 0.95 5.40
CA SER A 688 18.40 0.92 4.68
C SER A 688 18.37 0.01 3.45
N GLU A 689 17.58 -1.08 3.43
CA GLU A 689 17.32 -1.86 2.21
C GLU A 689 16.57 -1.03 1.16
N MET A 690 15.52 -0.30 1.57
CA MET A 690 14.76 0.61 0.69
C MET A 690 15.64 1.71 0.10
N VAL A 691 16.42 2.41 0.94
CA VAL A 691 17.32 3.50 0.50
C VAL A 691 18.34 2.97 -0.50
N ARG A 692 18.94 1.81 -0.24
CA ARG A 692 19.90 1.20 -1.17
C ARG A 692 19.24 0.82 -2.51
N TYR A 693 17.99 0.37 -2.51
CA TYR A 693 17.24 0.18 -3.76
C TYR A 693 17.08 1.51 -4.51
N ILE A 694 16.57 2.54 -3.84
CA ILE A 694 16.34 3.86 -4.45
C ILE A 694 17.64 4.40 -5.05
N LEU A 695 18.73 4.43 -4.27
CA LEU A 695 20.02 4.95 -4.72
C LEU A 695 20.61 4.15 -5.92
N SER A 696 20.34 2.85 -5.99
CA SER A 696 20.75 2.01 -7.12
C SER A 696 20.04 2.35 -8.44
N LEU A 697 18.93 3.10 -8.42
CA LEU A 697 18.25 3.53 -9.64
C LEU A 697 19.04 4.56 -10.46
N SER A 698 20.11 5.13 -9.88
CA SER A 698 21.07 6.02 -10.54
C SER A 698 22.20 5.28 -11.26
N ASP A 699 22.28 3.96 -11.10
CA ASP A 699 23.28 3.14 -11.75
C ASP A 699 22.93 2.98 -13.23
N GLU A 700 23.87 3.36 -14.11
CA GLU A 700 23.78 3.01 -15.52
C GLU A 700 23.89 1.49 -15.64
N LYS A 701 22.75 0.83 -15.89
CA LYS A 701 22.75 -0.54 -16.38
C LYS A 701 23.37 -0.53 -17.77
N THR A 702 24.63 -0.97 -17.86
CA THR A 702 25.26 -1.22 -19.16
C THR A 702 24.97 -2.66 -19.56
N GLU A 703 23.91 -2.84 -20.35
CA GLU A 703 23.66 -4.08 -21.07
C GLU A 703 24.38 -4.02 -22.43
N LYS A 704 25.28 -4.98 -22.66
CA LYS A 704 25.95 -5.13 -23.95
C LYS A 704 25.57 -6.47 -24.57
N LYS A 705 25.08 -6.45 -25.81
CA LYS A 705 24.99 -7.67 -26.62
C LYS A 705 26.40 -8.13 -27.00
N VAL A 706 26.69 -9.39 -26.73
CA VAL A 706 27.98 -10.02 -27.03
C VAL A 706 27.75 -11.27 -27.90
N PRO A 707 28.75 -11.74 -28.67
CA PRO A 707 28.57 -12.92 -29.53
C PRO A 707 28.31 -14.21 -28.72
N ALA A 708 27.92 -15.30 -29.37
CA ALA A 708 27.68 -16.59 -28.70
C ALA A 708 28.94 -17.18 -28.06
N GLU A 709 30.11 -16.87 -28.61
CA GLU A 709 31.42 -17.22 -28.08
C GLU A 709 32.37 -16.03 -28.21
N GLY A 710 33.30 -15.89 -27.29
CA GLY A 710 34.28 -14.83 -27.36
C GLY A 710 34.96 -14.55 -26.04
N LYS A 711 35.65 -13.41 -26.01
CA LYS A 711 36.37 -12.90 -24.85
C LYS A 711 35.91 -11.48 -24.60
N PHE A 712 35.55 -11.16 -23.36
CA PHE A 712 35.28 -9.80 -22.93
C PHE A 712 36.26 -9.38 -21.85
N SER A 713 36.64 -8.11 -21.88
CA SER A 713 37.42 -7.50 -20.82
C SER A 713 36.52 -7.21 -19.63
N THR A 714 37.06 -7.47 -18.45
CA THR A 714 36.49 -7.10 -17.16
C THR A 714 37.45 -6.12 -16.51
N ASP A 715 36.95 -5.27 -15.63
CA ASP A 715 37.81 -4.39 -14.84
C ASP A 715 38.06 -5.04 -13.46
N PRO A 716 39.27 -5.58 -13.18
CA PRO A 716 39.58 -6.18 -11.89
C PRO A 716 39.58 -5.17 -10.74
N ALA A 717 39.74 -3.87 -11.04
CA ALA A 717 39.64 -2.80 -10.05
C ALA A 717 38.18 -2.37 -9.83
N ALA A 718 37.30 -2.67 -10.78
CA ALA A 718 35.88 -2.48 -10.59
C ALA A 718 35.33 -3.48 -9.57
N HIS A 719 34.40 -2.99 -8.76
CA HIS A 719 33.81 -3.75 -7.67
C HIS A 719 32.43 -4.34 -8.00
N GLY A 720 32.05 -4.36 -9.27
CA GLY A 720 30.73 -4.83 -9.68
C GLY A 720 30.70 -6.33 -9.97
N THR A 721 29.49 -6.83 -10.27
CA THR A 721 29.28 -8.20 -10.72
C THR A 721 29.02 -8.20 -12.23
N TYR A 722 29.68 -9.08 -12.96
CA TYR A 722 29.34 -9.33 -14.36
C TYR A 722 28.37 -10.50 -14.45
N VAL A 723 27.28 -10.31 -15.17
CA VAL A 723 26.27 -11.33 -15.42
C VAL A 723 26.24 -11.60 -16.91
N LEU A 724 26.52 -12.84 -17.28
CA LEU A 724 26.42 -13.31 -18.65
C LEU A 724 25.13 -14.13 -18.77
N THR A 725 24.17 -13.66 -19.56
CA THR A 725 22.92 -14.36 -19.82
C THR A 725 22.85 -14.75 -21.29
N ALA A 726 22.68 -16.03 -21.57
CA ALA A 726 22.48 -16.56 -22.90
C ALA A 726 21.04 -17.05 -23.02
N THR A 727 20.34 -16.57 -24.04
CA THR A 727 18.96 -16.93 -24.35
C THR A 727 18.89 -17.48 -25.75
N TYR A 728 18.15 -18.56 -25.92
CA TYR A 728 17.88 -19.14 -27.22
C TYR A 728 16.40 -19.47 -27.36
N THR A 729 15.87 -19.15 -28.54
CA THR A 729 14.53 -19.53 -28.96
C THR A 729 14.68 -20.45 -30.18
N ASP A 730 14.21 -21.69 -30.06
CA ASP A 730 14.23 -22.66 -31.15
C ASP A 730 13.32 -22.21 -32.33
N LYS A 731 13.27 -22.94 -33.45
CA LYS A 731 12.36 -22.59 -34.57
C LYS A 731 10.92 -23.04 -34.31
N GLY A 732 10.67 -23.83 -33.28
CA GLY A 732 9.50 -24.69 -33.21
C GLY A 732 9.33 -25.52 -34.48
N ASN A 733 8.08 -25.82 -34.84
CA ASN A 733 7.75 -26.40 -36.13
C ASN A 733 6.37 -25.91 -36.60
N LYS A 734 5.85 -26.45 -37.71
CA LYS A 734 4.54 -26.05 -38.28
C LYS A 734 3.37 -26.16 -37.29
N THR A 735 3.53 -26.92 -36.21
CA THR A 735 2.46 -27.30 -35.27
C THR A 735 2.75 -26.92 -33.81
N ALA A 736 4.00 -26.94 -33.39
CA ALA A 736 4.45 -26.58 -32.04
C ALA A 736 5.13 -25.21 -32.06
N ARG A 737 4.76 -24.34 -31.12
CA ARG A 737 5.35 -23.00 -31.02
C ARG A 737 6.83 -23.07 -30.64
N PRO A 738 7.61 -22.04 -31.03
CA PRO A 738 8.97 -21.87 -30.54
C PRO A 738 9.05 -21.85 -29.02
N LEU A 739 10.06 -22.49 -28.43
CA LEU A 739 10.33 -22.45 -27.00
C LEU A 739 11.60 -21.65 -26.74
N THR A 740 11.55 -20.86 -25.67
CA THR A 740 12.70 -20.08 -25.20
C THR A 740 13.25 -20.68 -23.92
N ARG A 741 14.57 -20.81 -23.86
CA ARG A 741 15.32 -21.15 -22.65
C ARG A 741 16.52 -20.23 -22.50
N GLN A 742 17.02 -20.16 -21.28
CA GLN A 742 18.18 -19.33 -20.96
C GLN A 742 19.11 -20.04 -19.97
N SER A 743 20.34 -19.57 -19.96
CA SER A 743 21.37 -19.92 -18.97
C SER A 743 22.02 -18.62 -18.51
N THR A 744 22.34 -18.54 -17.23
CA THR A 744 23.00 -17.37 -16.64
C THR A 744 24.24 -17.79 -15.87
N VAL A 745 25.33 -17.04 -16.04
CA VAL A 745 26.58 -17.17 -15.30
C VAL A 745 26.87 -15.85 -14.60
N VAL A 746 27.06 -15.92 -13.29
CA VAL A 746 27.42 -14.78 -12.44
C VAL A 746 28.93 -14.83 -12.16
N LEU A 747 29.61 -13.72 -12.43
CA LEU A 747 31.04 -13.55 -12.23
C LEU A 747 31.28 -12.47 -11.17
N ARG A 748 31.88 -12.87 -10.06
CA ARG A 748 32.21 -12.05 -8.89
C ARG A 748 33.62 -11.44 -9.02
N PRO A 749 33.89 -10.30 -8.35
CA PRO A 749 35.22 -9.71 -8.32
C PRO A 749 36.25 -10.63 -7.63
N PRO A 750 37.54 -10.55 -7.99
CA PRO A 750 38.58 -11.37 -7.38
C PRO A 750 38.85 -11.05 -5.90
N VAL A 751 38.41 -9.87 -5.44
CA VAL A 751 38.43 -9.43 -4.05
C VAL A 751 36.99 -9.29 -3.58
N LEU A 752 36.63 -10.08 -2.57
CA LEU A 752 35.32 -10.10 -1.94
C LEU A 752 35.33 -9.25 -0.68
N THR A 753 34.16 -8.72 -0.33
CA THR A 753 33.90 -7.97 0.89
C THR A 753 32.72 -8.56 1.64
N ALA A 754 32.38 -7.99 2.79
CA ALA A 754 31.32 -8.50 3.66
C ALA A 754 29.98 -8.76 2.95
N GLN A 755 29.65 -7.93 1.95
CA GLN A 755 28.39 -8.02 1.20
C GLN A 755 28.39 -9.13 0.13
N ASP A 756 29.55 -9.68 -0.24
CA ASP A 756 29.68 -10.66 -1.32
C ASP A 756 29.39 -12.11 -0.88
N PHE A 757 29.21 -12.33 0.43
CA PHE A 757 28.87 -13.64 1.00
C PHE A 757 27.36 -13.91 0.96
N ASP A 758 27.00 -15.13 0.56
CA ASP A 758 25.62 -15.58 0.34
C ASP A 758 24.86 -15.83 1.66
N ALA A 759 25.57 -16.22 2.72
CA ALA A 759 25.02 -16.38 4.06
C ALA A 759 26.07 -16.08 5.14
N HIS A 760 25.61 -15.88 6.37
CA HIS A 760 26.45 -15.65 7.53
C HIS A 760 25.76 -16.11 8.81
N TYR A 761 26.53 -16.26 9.89
CA TYR A 761 26.06 -16.66 11.21
C TYR A 761 26.95 -16.05 12.28
N GLU A 762 26.34 -15.56 13.37
CA GLU A 762 27.04 -15.09 14.58
C GLU A 762 28.14 -14.04 14.31
N LEU A 763 27.86 -13.12 13.36
CA LEU A 763 28.66 -11.94 13.03
C LEU A 763 27.80 -10.86 12.36
N GLN A 764 28.28 -9.63 12.28
CA GLN A 764 27.63 -8.52 11.58
C GLN A 764 28.30 -8.23 10.24
N ARG A 765 27.51 -7.73 9.27
CA ARG A 765 27.98 -7.41 7.90
C ARG A 765 27.57 -6.00 7.50
N SER A 766 28.56 -5.13 7.29
CA SER A 766 28.37 -3.79 6.71
C SER A 766 29.34 -3.61 5.54
N ASP A 767 30.23 -2.61 5.58
CA ASP A 767 31.40 -2.47 4.70
C ASP A 767 32.48 -3.52 5.00
N ILE A 768 32.47 -4.07 6.22
CA ILE A 768 33.37 -5.11 6.74
C ILE A 768 32.56 -6.20 7.47
N LEU A 769 33.19 -7.35 7.74
CA LEU A 769 32.72 -8.33 8.73
C LEU A 769 33.21 -7.85 10.10
N TYR A 770 32.32 -7.77 11.09
CA TYR A 770 32.64 -7.29 12.44
C TYR A 770 31.73 -7.94 13.49
N ASP A 771 31.99 -7.68 14.78
CA ASP A 771 31.34 -8.34 15.91
C ASP A 771 31.30 -9.86 15.72
N ILE A 772 32.47 -10.46 15.45
CA ILE A 772 32.59 -11.88 15.13
C ILE A 772 32.59 -12.68 16.45
N HIS A 773 31.54 -13.47 16.67
CA HIS A 773 31.42 -14.33 17.85
C HIS A 773 32.23 -15.63 17.70
N LYS A 774 32.35 -16.40 18.80
CA LYS A 774 33.25 -17.55 18.97
C LYS A 774 33.34 -18.56 17.81
N ALA A 775 32.28 -18.72 17.03
CA ALA A 775 32.21 -19.62 15.87
C ALA A 775 31.45 -19.00 14.68
N GLY A 776 31.55 -17.67 14.52
CA GLY A 776 30.93 -16.97 13.42
C GLY A 776 31.47 -17.43 12.06
N TRP A 777 30.64 -17.40 11.03
CA TRP A 777 31.05 -17.79 9.69
C TRP A 777 30.33 -17.02 8.59
N VAL A 778 30.96 -16.97 7.42
CA VAL A 778 30.35 -16.54 6.15
C VAL A 778 30.44 -17.66 5.12
N MET A 779 29.52 -17.70 4.17
CA MET A 779 29.43 -18.79 3.17
C MET A 779 29.24 -18.24 1.75
N MET A 780 29.87 -18.90 0.79
CA MET A 780 29.59 -18.74 -0.65
C MET A 780 29.00 -20.04 -1.22
N ARG A 781 27.86 -19.93 -1.89
CA ARG A 781 27.11 -21.08 -2.40
C ARG A 781 27.67 -21.52 -3.75
N GLN A 782 27.87 -22.84 -3.92
CA GLN A 782 28.35 -23.48 -5.16
C GLN A 782 29.56 -22.78 -5.79
N PHE A 783 30.53 -22.44 -4.95
CA PHE A 783 31.76 -21.77 -5.34
C PHE A 783 32.81 -22.79 -5.81
N ASN A 784 33.45 -22.54 -6.94
CA ASN A 784 34.46 -23.43 -7.51
C ASN A 784 35.87 -22.95 -7.18
N LEU A 785 36.58 -23.72 -6.35
CA LEU A 785 37.95 -23.45 -5.90
C LEU A 785 39.04 -24.03 -6.82
N THR A 786 38.68 -24.57 -7.99
CA THR A 786 39.65 -25.19 -8.91
C THR A 786 40.75 -24.20 -9.29
N GLY A 787 41.99 -24.58 -8.99
CA GLY A 787 43.18 -23.77 -9.29
C GLY A 787 43.49 -22.69 -8.24
N ILE A 788 42.64 -22.47 -7.24
CA ILE A 788 42.96 -21.62 -6.09
C ILE A 788 43.93 -22.36 -5.16
N ARG A 789 44.95 -21.64 -4.70
CA ARG A 789 46.03 -22.16 -3.84
C ARG A 789 46.13 -21.43 -2.50
N ALA A 790 45.61 -20.21 -2.40
CA ALA A 790 45.60 -19.45 -1.17
C ALA A 790 44.43 -18.45 -1.12
N VAL A 791 44.13 -17.96 0.08
CA VAL A 791 43.15 -16.90 0.36
C VAL A 791 43.81 -15.81 1.20
N ASP A 792 43.82 -14.57 0.71
CA ASP A 792 44.26 -13.44 1.53
C ASP A 792 43.09 -12.85 2.29
N PHE A 793 43.38 -12.44 3.51
CA PHE A 793 42.48 -11.72 4.38
C PHE A 793 43.10 -10.37 4.72
N THR A 794 42.38 -9.29 4.43
CA THR A 794 42.66 -7.98 5.02
C THR A 794 41.88 -7.89 6.31
N LEU A 795 42.57 -8.03 7.44
CA LEU A 795 41.97 -8.20 8.76
C LEU A 795 42.56 -7.25 9.80
N ALA A 796 41.83 -7.02 10.87
CA ALA A 796 42.29 -6.37 12.09
C ALA A 796 41.74 -7.14 13.30
N THR A 797 42.54 -7.33 14.34
CA THR A 797 42.05 -7.91 15.60
C THR A 797 42.85 -7.36 16.78
N GLU A 798 42.15 -6.99 17.84
CA GLU A 798 42.78 -6.46 19.06
C GLU A 798 43.37 -7.56 19.94
N THR A 799 42.94 -8.80 19.77
CA THR A 799 43.31 -9.93 20.63
C THR A 799 44.10 -11.00 19.87
N LYS A 800 44.90 -11.80 20.60
CA LYS A 800 45.51 -13.02 20.05
C LYS A 800 44.55 -14.18 20.28
N GLY A 801 44.57 -15.22 19.44
CA GLY A 801 43.84 -16.48 19.73
C GLY A 801 42.63 -16.77 18.84
N THR A 802 42.43 -16.01 17.77
CA THR A 802 41.44 -16.31 16.73
C THR A 802 42.07 -16.97 15.52
N SER A 803 41.50 -18.08 15.06
CA SER A 803 41.89 -18.74 13.82
C SER A 803 40.83 -18.56 12.73
N ILE A 804 41.28 -18.50 11.48
CA ILE A 804 40.44 -18.48 10.29
C ILE A 804 40.58 -19.84 9.61
N GLU A 805 39.46 -20.49 9.33
CA GLU A 805 39.38 -21.76 8.64
C GLU A 805 38.61 -21.60 7.32
N VAL A 806 39.07 -22.26 6.27
CA VAL A 806 38.31 -22.46 5.03
C VAL A 806 37.81 -23.91 5.01
N ARG A 807 36.50 -24.09 4.89
CA ARG A 807 35.83 -25.39 4.94
C ARG A 807 34.87 -25.60 3.77
N LEU A 808 34.65 -26.85 3.40
CA LEU A 808 33.73 -27.24 2.34
C LEU A 808 32.40 -27.78 2.89
N ASP A 809 31.31 -27.42 2.22
CA ASP A 809 29.94 -27.91 2.31
C ASP A 809 29.19 -27.71 3.65
N SER A 810 29.92 -27.47 4.75
CA SER A 810 29.33 -27.01 6.02
C SER A 810 30.36 -26.31 6.92
N PRO A 811 29.95 -25.56 7.97
CA PRO A 811 30.88 -24.95 8.94
C PRO A 811 31.72 -25.98 9.73
N ALA A 812 31.34 -27.25 9.70
CA ALA A 812 32.07 -28.36 10.32
C ALA A 812 32.63 -29.36 9.29
N GLY A 813 32.54 -29.04 7.99
CA GLY A 813 32.93 -29.91 6.89
C GLY A 813 34.44 -29.98 6.69
N GLU A 814 34.86 -30.50 5.54
CA GLU A 814 36.27 -30.75 5.24
C GLU A 814 37.10 -29.47 5.39
N LEU A 815 38.16 -29.54 6.20
CA LEU A 815 39.10 -28.43 6.41
C LEU A 815 40.14 -28.40 5.28
N VAL A 816 40.13 -27.32 4.51
CA VAL A 816 41.03 -27.12 3.38
C VAL A 816 42.14 -26.11 3.66
N GLY A 817 42.00 -25.27 4.68
CA GLY A 817 43.09 -24.44 5.20
C GLY A 817 42.74 -23.81 6.55
N GLU A 818 43.75 -23.60 7.40
CA GLU A 818 43.64 -22.87 8.67
C GLU A 818 44.85 -21.95 8.88
N MET A 819 44.63 -20.77 9.45
CA MET A 819 45.70 -19.88 9.96
C MET A 819 45.27 -19.18 11.25
N ASP A 820 46.23 -18.85 12.10
CA ASP A 820 46.02 -17.93 13.22
C ASP A 820 46.02 -16.47 12.74
N ALA A 821 45.02 -15.71 13.17
CA ALA A 821 44.94 -14.27 12.92
C ALA A 821 45.90 -13.53 13.88
N PRO A 822 46.85 -12.73 13.38
CA PRO A 822 47.78 -11.99 14.23
C PRO A 822 47.09 -10.79 14.88
N ALA A 823 47.39 -10.54 16.15
CA ALA A 823 46.96 -9.33 16.85
C ALA A 823 47.55 -8.08 16.20
N THR A 824 46.67 -7.20 15.72
CA THR A 824 47.01 -5.87 15.18
C THR A 824 46.94 -4.78 16.26
N GLY A 825 46.36 -5.10 17.41
CA GLY A 825 46.38 -4.27 18.63
C GLY A 825 45.33 -3.15 18.66
N LYS A 826 44.69 -2.82 17.53
CA LYS A 826 43.56 -1.88 17.42
C LYS A 826 42.65 -2.24 16.25
N ARG A 827 41.35 -1.96 16.38
CA ARG A 827 40.38 -2.01 15.27
C ARG A 827 40.80 -1.12 14.09
N ARG A 828 40.40 -1.50 12.88
CA ARG A 828 40.69 -0.81 11.61
C ARG A 828 42.17 -0.54 11.30
N VAL A 829 43.10 -1.17 12.03
CA VAL A 829 44.51 -1.24 11.66
C VAL A 829 44.72 -2.52 10.87
N TRP A 830 44.56 -2.39 9.55
CA TRP A 830 44.50 -3.52 8.63
C TRP A 830 45.88 -4.12 8.37
N VAL A 831 45.95 -5.45 8.45
CA VAL A 831 47.07 -6.24 7.94
C VAL A 831 46.56 -7.25 6.93
N GLU A 832 47.36 -7.52 5.91
CA GLU A 832 47.08 -8.58 4.95
C GLU A 832 47.76 -9.88 5.40
N LYS A 833 47.01 -10.97 5.39
CA LYS A 833 47.51 -12.31 5.71
C LYS A 833 47.03 -13.33 4.71
N THR A 834 47.95 -14.14 4.23
CA THR A 834 47.67 -15.19 3.25
C THR A 834 47.53 -16.54 3.95
N LEU A 835 46.42 -17.21 3.70
CA LEU A 835 46.11 -18.57 4.11
C LEU A 835 46.30 -19.52 2.93
N PRO A 836 47.33 -20.39 2.92
CA PRO A 836 47.42 -21.47 1.94
C PRO A 836 46.25 -22.45 2.11
N ILE A 837 45.67 -22.92 0.99
CA ILE A 837 44.61 -23.93 1.00
C ILE A 837 44.99 -25.15 0.17
N LYS A 838 44.45 -26.31 0.53
CA LYS A 838 44.57 -27.54 -0.25
C LYS A 838 43.92 -27.37 -1.63
N PRO A 839 44.43 -28.06 -2.67
CA PRO A 839 43.78 -28.07 -3.98
C PRO A 839 42.38 -28.70 -3.86
N VAL A 840 41.37 -27.98 -4.34
CA VAL A 840 39.97 -28.45 -4.39
C VAL A 840 39.48 -28.37 -5.83
N THR A 841 38.68 -29.32 -6.27
CA THR A 841 38.05 -29.34 -7.59
C THR A 841 36.53 -29.42 -7.47
N GLY A 842 35.80 -28.89 -8.44
CA GLY A 842 34.32 -28.90 -8.42
C GLY A 842 33.70 -27.68 -7.72
N GLU A 843 32.37 -27.63 -7.68
CA GLU A 843 31.58 -26.60 -6.99
C GLU A 843 31.22 -27.09 -5.58
N HIS A 844 31.49 -26.26 -4.56
CA HIS A 844 31.22 -26.55 -3.14
C HIS A 844 30.58 -25.34 -2.47
N ASP A 845 29.84 -25.54 -1.39
CA ASP A 845 29.51 -24.42 -0.50
C ASP A 845 30.76 -24.11 0.33
N VAL A 846 31.38 -22.96 0.12
CA VAL A 846 32.66 -22.61 0.76
C VAL A 846 32.41 -21.74 1.98
N TYR A 847 32.80 -22.24 3.14
CA TYR A 847 32.68 -21.57 4.43
C TYR A 847 34.01 -20.97 4.86
N ILE A 848 33.96 -19.72 5.33
CA ILE A 848 35.06 -19.10 6.08
C ILE A 848 34.59 -19.01 7.52
N VAL A 849 35.23 -19.78 8.39
CA VAL A 849 34.85 -19.92 9.80
C VAL A 849 35.89 -19.22 10.67
N PHE A 850 35.42 -18.37 11.57
CA PHE A 850 36.24 -17.66 12.54
C PHE A 850 36.10 -18.34 13.89
N ARG A 851 37.20 -18.86 14.44
CA ARG A 851 37.23 -19.55 15.74
C ARG A 851 38.03 -18.77 16.76
N ASN A 852 37.34 -18.23 17.77
CA ASN A 852 38.01 -17.59 18.90
C ASN A 852 38.19 -18.59 20.05
N ARG A 853 39.44 -18.81 20.49
CA ARG A 853 39.79 -19.75 21.56
C ARG A 853 39.82 -19.12 22.96
N LEU A 854 39.71 -17.79 23.09
CA LEU A 854 39.94 -17.05 24.34
C LEU A 854 38.72 -16.29 24.89
N THR A 855 37.83 -15.74 24.04
CA THR A 855 36.66 -14.95 24.50
C THR A 855 35.36 -15.37 23.80
N VAL A 856 34.20 -14.93 24.33
CA VAL A 856 32.87 -15.22 23.77
C VAL A 856 32.58 -14.39 22.51
N ILE A 857 33.11 -13.16 22.45
CA ILE A 857 33.06 -12.24 21.30
C ILE A 857 34.49 -11.78 21.01
N ASP A 858 34.94 -11.87 19.76
CA ASP A 858 36.18 -11.24 19.31
C ASP A 858 35.90 -9.87 18.67
N LEU A 859 36.86 -8.96 18.80
CA LEU A 859 36.88 -7.69 18.07
C LEU A 859 37.61 -7.83 16.74
N MET A 860 37.49 -9.00 16.10
CA MET A 860 38.06 -9.25 14.79
C MET A 860 37.19 -8.60 13.73
N GLU A 861 37.85 -7.90 12.82
CA GLU A 861 37.27 -7.27 11.66
C GLU A 861 37.93 -7.83 10.39
N VAL A 862 37.14 -8.18 9.38
CA VAL A 862 37.64 -8.59 8.06
C VAL A 862 37.06 -7.67 7.01
N LYS A 863 37.94 -6.95 6.32
CA LYS A 863 37.56 -5.98 5.30
C LYS A 863 37.42 -6.62 3.93
N ASP A 864 38.46 -7.32 3.50
CA ASP A 864 38.57 -7.88 2.15
C ASP A 864 39.05 -9.35 2.24
N VAL A 865 38.54 -10.19 1.35
CA VAL A 865 38.92 -11.60 1.18
C VAL A 865 39.24 -11.86 -0.30
N ARG A 866 40.47 -12.26 -0.61
CA ARG A 866 40.95 -12.46 -1.99
C ARG A 866 41.36 -13.90 -2.22
N PHE A 867 40.83 -14.55 -3.25
CA PHE A 867 41.25 -15.91 -3.62
C PHE A 867 42.36 -15.86 -4.68
N ARG A 868 43.48 -16.53 -4.45
CA ARG A 868 44.66 -16.55 -5.34
C ARG A 868 44.87 -17.89 -6.02
N LYS A 869 45.32 -17.85 -7.27
CA LYS A 869 45.79 -19.03 -8.03
C LYS A 869 47.28 -19.32 -7.81
N ASP A 870 48.01 -18.34 -7.28
CA ASP A 870 49.44 -18.32 -7.00
C ASP A 870 49.70 -18.20 -5.49
N ILE A 871 50.80 -18.78 -5.01
CA ILE A 871 51.30 -18.59 -3.64
C ILE A 871 52.51 -17.66 -3.74
N PRO A 872 52.52 -16.49 -3.07
CA PRO A 872 53.67 -15.59 -3.05
C PRO A 872 54.89 -16.19 -2.33
#